data_AF-Q72A09-F1
#
_entry.id   AF-Q72A09-F1
#
_cell.length_a   1.000
_cell.length_b   1.000
_cell.length_c   1.000
_cell.angle_alpha   90.00
_cell.angle_beta   90.00
_cell.angle_gamma   90.00
#
_symmetry.space_group_name_H-M   'P 1'
#
loop_
_entity.id
_entity.type
_entity.pdbx_description
1 polymer ?
#
loop_
_entity_poly.entity_id
_entity_poly.type
_entity_poly.pdbx_seq_one_letter_code
_entity_poly.pdbx_strand_id
1 'polypeptide(L)'
;MGWAGRNLSRDQRDAIARKLFTVTDEEDNWLNGLCPLHDDQNQSFSYNVDEDVFHCFRQCVEDGDLVDLYCHVRGLPLRSGEGFKAFRREFAADAGVGQPARRTPGETRKHEAASQKGAAKRSPRQNLEIPEAVYEAMTPVTPDWAARLYTQRGWTPEVMTTYGVRLLSHFRKKSDLYAVFPLKTIDRVVIPVRDAQGVLRNLRCYHALGKPPGDQPKIYSWGRGHGASMLFPPASMLRPGGVLLCEGEGDCLCAFSHGVRNAITQTGKPNEWPEDHAEALAGRDVVIAYDADQAGQKYAEAAAKNLVRKGCAVRIIRWPAFMGLREDGSWPEDHGQDLTDFFVRHRKTLSDFMLLLDDAQPYVPAGKAGASPDAGDDAPPAGADPNAPYMRFFGMSANGRFTFRERILADYLCQENPMMYHDKSGQLFVWNGKHFEIYSDEQLKRRAINALGEEATAARVASCSSLAMTMSAIPHGRSLNDRDDWLCIENGMLNVTTLELAPHDRDYLATIMLPVRYDSETTPKPERWLTFLAETIQTEGPIAQLQEFMGYCLTRQTKFDKCLLLLGPGSDGKSKVIKVLRAMVGEANCSAVSMTGLEDQFQRSALFGKLLNVGTEVTTAALESEYFKAIVTGDPIQASFKHKDSFEFTPCVKLVYAANKLPRVMDNSDGYFRRILPIQFKRQFLENDPAMDPDLEGKLMAELDGIFEWALVGLHRLLAQGRFTMCDETRDILMDYRRFNNPVLGFVQDRCTITDNTRTDIKDLYADFKRYASENGFKQLNRENFMRELETAARKVREDAAVRVTRPRAANGARPYLVENITLNPVVIE
;
A
#
# COMPACT_ATOMS: atom_id res chain seq x y z
N MET A 1 -7.39 -39.22 18.99
CA MET A 1 -8.41 -38.73 19.93
C MET A 1 -9.78 -39.29 19.59
N GLY A 2 -10.33 -40.08 20.52
CA GLY A 2 -11.61 -40.78 20.53
C GLY A 2 -11.67 -42.02 19.64
N TRP A 3 -10.55 -42.71 19.35
CA TRP A 3 -10.63 -43.92 18.51
C TRP A 3 -11.22 -45.09 19.28
N ALA A 4 -10.76 -45.34 20.51
CA ALA A 4 -11.30 -46.36 21.40
C ALA A 4 -12.80 -46.12 21.65
N GLY A 5 -13.19 -44.88 21.94
CA GLY A 5 -14.56 -44.42 22.11
C GLY A 5 -15.50 -44.78 20.95
N ARG A 6 -14.97 -44.82 19.72
CA ARG A 6 -15.75 -45.05 18.49
C ARG A 6 -15.67 -46.47 17.94
N ASN A 7 -14.63 -47.23 18.28
CA ASN A 7 -14.31 -48.51 17.62
C ASN A 7 -14.23 -49.70 18.59
N LEU A 8 -14.23 -49.44 19.90
CA LEU A 8 -14.26 -50.47 20.93
C LEU A 8 -15.60 -50.38 21.68
N SER A 9 -16.15 -51.54 22.07
CA SER A 9 -17.32 -51.59 22.95
C SER A 9 -16.97 -51.04 24.34
N ARG A 10 -17.99 -50.66 25.11
CA ARG A 10 -17.84 -50.23 26.51
C ARG A 10 -17.04 -51.25 27.31
N ASP A 11 -17.40 -52.53 27.21
CA ASP A 11 -16.74 -53.63 27.92
C ASP A 11 -15.27 -53.81 27.51
N GLN A 12 -14.95 -53.59 26.22
CA GLN A 12 -13.57 -53.62 25.75
C GLN A 12 -12.76 -52.45 26.34
N ARG A 13 -13.36 -51.26 26.42
CA ARG A 13 -12.69 -50.09 27.00
C ARG A 13 -12.46 -50.25 28.50
N ASP A 14 -13.45 -50.76 29.24
CA ASP A 14 -13.32 -51.09 30.66
C ASP A 14 -12.18 -52.10 30.90
N ALA A 15 -12.19 -53.21 30.15
CA ALA A 15 -11.18 -54.26 30.28
C ALA A 15 -9.76 -53.78 29.95
N ILE A 16 -9.60 -52.86 28.99
CA ILE A 16 -8.30 -52.27 28.65
C ILE A 16 -7.88 -51.28 29.74
N ALA A 17 -8.76 -50.41 30.21
CA ALA A 17 -8.45 -49.42 31.25
C ALA A 17 -7.92 -50.10 32.53
N ARG A 18 -8.55 -51.19 32.96
CA ARG A 18 -8.11 -52.00 34.12
C ARG A 18 -6.75 -52.69 33.95
N LYS A 19 -6.25 -52.81 32.72
CA LYS A 19 -4.88 -53.29 32.44
C LYS A 19 -3.84 -52.18 32.49
N LEU A 20 -4.26 -50.93 32.36
CA LEU A 20 -3.38 -49.76 32.28
C LEU A 20 -3.17 -49.09 33.64
N PHE A 21 -4.12 -49.23 34.57
CA PHE A 21 -3.96 -48.74 35.95
C PHE A 21 -4.77 -49.57 36.96
N THR A 22 -4.41 -49.42 38.24
CA THR A 22 -5.08 -50.11 39.34
C THR A 22 -6.32 -49.34 39.78
N VAL A 23 -7.50 -49.91 39.52
CA VAL A 23 -8.80 -49.37 39.96
C VAL A 23 -9.03 -49.74 41.43
N THR A 24 -9.33 -48.76 42.27
CA THR A 24 -9.61 -48.93 43.70
C THR A 24 -11.07 -48.68 44.05
N ASP A 25 -11.80 -47.94 43.20
CA ASP A 25 -13.17 -47.52 43.44
C ASP A 25 -13.91 -47.31 42.10
N GLU A 26 -15.22 -47.57 42.09
CA GLU A 26 -16.06 -47.50 40.89
C GLU A 26 -17.38 -46.79 41.21
N GLU A 27 -17.61 -45.64 40.56
CA GLU A 27 -18.84 -44.86 40.67
C GLU A 27 -19.45 -44.65 39.28
N ASP A 28 -20.62 -45.25 39.04
CA ASP A 28 -21.34 -45.24 37.77
C ASP A 28 -20.49 -45.69 36.56
N ASN A 29 -20.00 -44.73 35.78
CA ASN A 29 -19.20 -44.93 34.58
C ASN A 29 -17.72 -44.58 34.79
N TRP A 30 -17.33 -44.22 36.02
CA TRP A 30 -15.99 -43.81 36.38
C TRP A 30 -15.24 -44.94 37.10
N LEU A 31 -14.09 -45.30 36.55
CA LEU A 31 -13.09 -46.14 37.18
C LEU A 31 -12.08 -45.22 37.87
N ASN A 32 -12.03 -45.24 39.20
CA ASN A 32 -11.14 -44.41 39.98
C ASN A 32 -10.02 -45.24 40.62
N GLY A 33 -8.81 -44.70 40.69
CA GLY A 33 -7.65 -45.45 41.15
C GLY A 33 -6.39 -44.64 41.36
N LEU A 34 -5.28 -45.36 41.54
CA LEU A 34 -3.94 -44.78 41.59
C LEU A 34 -3.50 -44.38 40.19
N CYS A 35 -2.81 -43.24 40.06
CA CYS A 35 -2.31 -42.79 38.78
C CYS A 35 -1.19 -43.71 38.28
N PRO A 36 -1.24 -44.22 37.04
CA PRO A 36 -0.18 -45.07 36.51
C PRO A 36 1.03 -44.27 35.98
N LEU A 37 0.96 -42.94 36.02
CA LEU A 37 1.93 -42.04 35.38
C LEU A 37 2.90 -41.37 36.36
N HIS A 38 2.61 -41.44 37.66
CA HIS A 38 3.50 -41.00 38.72
C HIS A 38 3.24 -41.84 39.97
N ASP A 39 4.18 -41.84 40.92
CA ASP A 39 4.03 -42.60 42.15
C ASP A 39 3.01 -41.89 43.06
N ASP A 40 1.87 -42.52 43.32
CA ASP A 40 0.81 -41.98 44.16
C ASP A 40 0.34 -43.00 45.20
N GLN A 41 0.14 -42.53 46.43
CA GLN A 41 -0.39 -43.33 47.54
C GLN A 41 -1.88 -43.11 47.80
N ASN A 42 -2.50 -42.13 47.12
CA ASN A 42 -3.93 -41.84 47.25
C ASN A 42 -4.62 -41.89 45.88
N GLN A 43 -5.93 -42.13 45.87
CA GLN A 43 -6.74 -42.12 44.65
C GLN A 43 -6.73 -40.72 44.02
N SER A 44 -6.18 -40.62 42.80
CA SER A 44 -6.00 -39.35 42.09
C SER A 44 -6.27 -39.44 40.59
N PHE A 45 -6.63 -40.61 40.09
CA PHE A 45 -6.84 -40.87 38.68
C PHE A 45 -8.23 -41.43 38.44
N SER A 46 -8.93 -40.89 37.44
CA SER A 46 -10.27 -41.35 37.07
C SER A 46 -10.38 -41.51 35.56
N TYR A 47 -11.01 -42.59 35.11
CA TYR A 47 -11.32 -42.83 33.70
C TYR A 47 -12.82 -43.11 33.52
N ASN A 48 -13.48 -42.34 32.64
CA ASN A 48 -14.86 -42.54 32.27
C ASN A 48 -14.96 -43.49 31.06
N VAL A 49 -15.55 -44.66 31.27
CA VAL A 49 -15.64 -45.74 30.26
C VAL A 49 -16.56 -45.36 29.10
N ASP A 50 -17.64 -44.62 29.38
CA ASP A 50 -18.63 -44.22 28.38
C ASP A 50 -18.10 -43.08 27.51
N GLU A 51 -17.47 -42.10 28.15
CA GLU A 51 -16.97 -40.90 27.48
C GLU A 51 -15.57 -41.06 26.87
N ASP A 52 -14.84 -42.15 27.21
CA ASP A 52 -13.45 -42.42 26.77
C ASP A 52 -12.50 -41.26 27.14
N VAL A 53 -12.55 -40.86 28.42
CA VAL A 53 -11.75 -39.76 28.96
C VAL A 53 -11.15 -40.13 30.31
N PHE A 54 -9.84 -39.96 30.49
CA PHE A 54 -9.21 -39.99 31.81
C PHE A 54 -8.75 -38.61 32.26
N HIS A 55 -8.62 -38.43 33.58
CA HIS A 55 -8.01 -37.27 34.19
C HIS A 55 -7.27 -37.66 35.47
N CYS A 56 -6.09 -37.07 35.68
CA CYS A 56 -5.41 -37.09 36.99
C CYS A 56 -5.63 -35.76 37.72
N PHE A 57 -6.18 -35.79 38.93
CA PHE A 57 -6.53 -34.59 39.70
C PHE A 57 -5.41 -34.05 40.59
N ARG A 58 -4.21 -34.63 40.51
CA ARG A 58 -3.11 -34.33 41.42
C ARG A 58 -1.87 -33.80 40.70
N GLN A 59 -0.82 -34.60 40.57
CA GLN A 59 0.52 -34.07 40.30
C GLN A 59 0.87 -33.97 38.81
N CYS A 60 0.46 -34.94 37.98
CA CYS A 60 0.71 -34.87 36.55
C CYS A 60 -0.34 -34.06 35.77
N VAL A 61 -1.57 -33.93 36.29
CA VAL A 61 -2.68 -33.19 35.66
C VAL A 61 -2.98 -33.63 34.21
N GLU A 62 -2.55 -34.84 33.85
CA GLU A 62 -2.70 -35.38 32.49
C GLU A 62 -4.16 -35.79 32.24
N ASP A 63 -4.63 -35.52 31.03
CA ASP A 63 -5.92 -35.94 30.53
C ASP A 63 -5.84 -36.43 29.08
N GLY A 64 -6.79 -37.27 28.69
CA GLY A 64 -6.79 -37.84 27.36
C GLY A 64 -7.79 -38.97 27.19
N ASP A 65 -7.74 -39.64 26.05
CA ASP A 65 -8.52 -40.85 25.79
C ASP A 65 -7.76 -42.12 26.18
N LEU A 66 -8.40 -43.30 26.05
CA LEU A 66 -7.78 -44.58 26.40
C LEU A 66 -6.52 -44.91 25.57
N VAL A 67 -6.40 -44.38 24.35
CA VAL A 67 -5.20 -44.55 23.51
C VAL A 67 -4.07 -43.68 24.04
N ASP A 68 -4.38 -42.45 24.43
CA ASP A 68 -3.42 -41.53 25.05
C ASP A 68 -2.94 -42.12 26.39
N LEU A 69 -3.83 -42.68 27.22
CA LEU A 69 -3.45 -43.38 28.46
C LEU A 69 -2.48 -44.53 28.20
N TYR A 70 -2.76 -45.36 27.19
CA TYR A 70 -1.85 -46.43 26.79
C TYR A 70 -0.49 -45.89 26.36
N CYS A 71 -0.46 -44.82 25.57
CA CYS A 71 0.80 -44.23 25.11
C CYS A 71 1.61 -43.71 26.30
N HIS A 72 0.97 -43.04 27.26
CA HIS A 72 1.63 -42.58 28.47
C HIS A 72 2.20 -43.75 29.29
N VAL A 73 1.40 -44.78 29.58
CA VAL A 73 1.82 -45.95 30.36
C VAL A 73 2.95 -46.74 29.68
N ARG A 74 2.99 -46.75 28.34
CA ARG A 74 4.02 -47.46 27.57
C ARG A 74 5.19 -46.58 27.13
N GLY A 75 5.22 -45.29 27.50
CA GLY A 75 6.26 -44.34 27.10
C GLY A 75 6.32 -44.09 25.58
N LEU A 76 5.19 -44.19 24.88
CA LEU A 76 5.10 -43.98 23.43
C LEU A 76 4.73 -42.53 23.09
N PRO A 77 5.15 -42.00 21.92
CA PRO A 77 4.83 -40.64 21.51
C PRO A 77 3.32 -40.44 21.35
N LEU A 78 2.77 -39.51 22.14
CA LEU A 78 1.34 -39.16 22.13
C LEU A 78 0.90 -38.66 20.77
N ARG A 79 -0.35 -38.96 20.42
CA ARG A 79 -1.03 -38.44 19.22
C ARG A 79 -0.24 -38.67 17.92
N SER A 80 0.64 -39.67 17.92
CA SER A 80 1.44 -40.08 16.77
C SER A 80 0.83 -41.31 16.09
N GLY A 81 1.18 -41.51 14.82
CA GLY A 81 0.81 -42.74 14.11
C GLY A 81 1.47 -44.00 14.69
N GLU A 82 2.52 -43.87 15.49
CA GLU A 82 3.28 -44.98 16.07
C GLU A 82 2.61 -45.53 17.33
N GLY A 83 2.30 -44.66 18.30
CA GLY A 83 1.56 -45.04 19.51
C GLY A 83 0.18 -45.65 19.18
N PHE A 84 -0.50 -45.08 18.19
CA PHE A 84 -1.78 -45.59 17.70
C PHE A 84 -1.67 -46.98 17.05
N LYS A 85 -0.62 -47.25 16.26
CA LYS A 85 -0.37 -48.58 15.67
C LYS A 85 -0.04 -49.61 16.75
N ALA A 86 0.73 -49.23 17.77
CA ALA A 86 1.04 -50.10 18.91
C ALA A 86 -0.22 -50.48 19.69
N PHE A 87 -1.06 -49.49 20.04
CA PHE A 87 -2.35 -49.71 20.69
C PHE A 87 -3.24 -50.66 19.89
N ARG A 88 -3.35 -50.46 18.57
CA ARG A 88 -4.16 -51.34 17.70
C ARG A 88 -3.61 -52.76 17.61
N ARG A 89 -2.29 -52.93 17.63
CA ARG A 89 -1.68 -54.26 17.61
C ARG A 89 -1.94 -55.02 18.91
N GLU A 90 -1.91 -54.33 20.05
CA GLU A 90 -2.10 -54.94 21.37
C GLU A 90 -3.58 -55.19 21.71
N PHE A 91 -4.49 -54.29 21.28
CA PHE A 91 -5.89 -54.34 21.71
C PHE A 91 -6.94 -54.38 20.60
N ALA A 92 -6.57 -54.18 19.33
CA ALA A 92 -7.52 -54.18 18.21
C ALA A 92 -7.38 -55.36 17.24
N ALA A 93 -6.36 -56.21 17.38
CA ALA A 93 -6.23 -57.44 16.59
C ALA A 93 -7.34 -58.46 16.92
N ASP A 94 -7.75 -58.55 18.19
CA ASP A 94 -8.83 -59.42 18.66
C ASP A 94 -10.24 -58.81 18.46
N ALA A 95 -10.34 -57.55 18.02
CA ALA A 95 -11.60 -56.80 17.88
C ALA A 95 -12.22 -56.85 16.47
N GLY A 96 -11.65 -57.61 15.52
CA GLY A 96 -12.26 -57.86 14.20
C GLY A 96 -12.24 -56.69 13.20
N VAL A 97 -11.40 -55.66 13.38
CA VAL A 97 -11.37 -54.46 12.51
C VAL A 97 -10.32 -54.59 11.39
N GLY A 98 -10.74 -55.04 10.20
CA GLY A 98 -9.89 -55.33 9.03
C GLY A 98 -9.15 -54.13 8.39
N GLN A 99 -8.02 -54.42 7.72
CA GLN A 99 -7.18 -53.43 7.00
C GLN A 99 -7.74 -53.04 5.62
N PRO A 100 -7.58 -51.78 5.15
CA PRO A 100 -8.00 -51.39 3.80
C PRO A 100 -6.96 -51.77 2.73
N ALA A 101 -7.46 -52.25 1.59
CA ALA A 101 -6.68 -52.70 0.42
C ALA A 101 -6.07 -51.55 -0.41
N ARG A 102 -4.95 -51.86 -1.08
CA ARG A 102 -4.19 -50.99 -2.02
C ARG A 102 -5.06 -50.48 -3.18
N ARG A 103 -4.94 -49.19 -3.52
CA ARG A 103 -5.57 -48.57 -4.70
C ARG A 103 -4.68 -48.69 -5.94
N THR A 104 -5.27 -49.07 -7.07
CA THR A 104 -4.68 -49.02 -8.42
C THR A 104 -4.93 -47.65 -9.09
N PRO A 105 -4.08 -47.24 -10.07
CA PRO A 105 -4.14 -45.92 -10.69
C PRO A 105 -5.17 -45.90 -11.84
N GLY A 106 -6.30 -45.23 -11.65
CA GLY A 106 -7.32 -45.15 -12.72
C GLY A 106 -8.62 -44.39 -12.42
N GLU A 107 -8.70 -43.60 -11.35
CA GLU A 107 -9.94 -42.85 -11.01
C GLU A 107 -9.66 -41.36 -10.72
N THR A 108 -8.87 -40.72 -11.56
CA THR A 108 -8.72 -39.26 -11.61
C THR A 108 -9.67 -38.67 -12.65
N ARG A 109 -11.00 -38.71 -12.42
CA ARG A 109 -11.98 -37.85 -13.15
C ARG A 109 -13.44 -37.88 -12.65
N LYS A 110 -13.69 -38.13 -11.36
CA LYS A 110 -15.04 -37.99 -10.77
C LYS A 110 -15.09 -37.29 -9.39
N HIS A 111 -14.00 -36.62 -8.98
CA HIS A 111 -13.90 -35.97 -7.66
C HIS A 111 -14.01 -34.44 -7.66
N GLU A 112 -14.43 -33.80 -8.76
CA GLU A 112 -14.59 -32.33 -8.80
C GLU A 112 -16.04 -31.83 -8.63
N ALA A 113 -17.05 -32.72 -8.59
CA ALA A 113 -18.47 -32.31 -8.49
C ALA A 113 -19.17 -32.70 -7.17
N ALA A 114 -18.49 -33.36 -6.23
CA ALA A 114 -19.07 -33.79 -4.94
C ALA A 114 -18.46 -33.08 -3.70
N SER A 115 -17.65 -32.03 -3.92
CA SER A 115 -16.98 -31.25 -2.85
C SER A 115 -17.90 -30.23 -2.15
N GLN A 116 -19.17 -30.11 -2.57
CA GLN A 116 -20.08 -29.06 -2.04
C GLN A 116 -21.20 -29.54 -1.10
N LYS A 117 -21.24 -30.80 -0.67
CA LYS A 117 -22.29 -31.29 0.27
C LYS A 117 -21.78 -32.23 1.38
N GLY A 118 -20.60 -31.94 1.93
CA GLY A 118 -20.00 -32.67 3.06
C GLY A 118 -19.51 -31.78 4.20
N ALA A 119 -19.90 -30.51 4.24
CA ALA A 119 -19.57 -29.58 5.32
C ALA A 119 -20.65 -29.61 6.41
N ALA A 120 -20.76 -30.74 7.13
CA ALA A 120 -21.44 -30.76 8.42
C ALA A 120 -20.87 -31.89 9.29
N LYS A 121 -20.35 -31.50 10.47
CA LYS A 121 -19.89 -32.34 11.60
C LYS A 121 -18.42 -32.79 11.60
N ARG A 122 -17.53 -31.80 11.57
CA ARG A 122 -16.56 -31.58 12.66
C ARG A 122 -16.77 -30.14 13.13
N SER A 123 -17.22 -29.91 14.36
CA SER A 123 -17.32 -28.56 14.91
C SER A 123 -15.90 -27.96 14.97
N PRO A 124 -15.64 -26.82 14.30
CA PRO A 124 -14.47 -26.01 14.59
C PRO A 124 -14.54 -25.59 16.06
N ARG A 125 -13.38 -25.50 16.73
CA ARG A 125 -13.26 -24.89 18.06
C ARG A 125 -14.12 -23.61 18.08
N GLN A 126 -15.12 -23.59 18.95
CA GLN A 126 -16.18 -22.60 18.93
C GLN A 126 -15.62 -21.16 18.99
N ASN A 127 -15.75 -20.43 17.89
CA ASN A 127 -15.67 -18.96 17.81
C ASN A 127 -16.84 -18.36 18.62
N LEU A 128 -16.78 -18.42 19.95
CA LEU A 128 -17.78 -17.77 20.80
C LEU A 128 -17.47 -16.27 20.85
N GLU A 129 -18.24 -15.51 20.09
CA GLU A 129 -18.33 -14.06 20.26
C GLU A 129 -18.95 -13.75 21.62
N ILE A 130 -18.32 -12.84 22.37
CA ILE A 130 -18.92 -12.26 23.57
C ILE A 130 -19.72 -11.03 23.10
N PRO A 131 -21.03 -10.97 23.35
CA PRO A 131 -21.82 -9.79 23.00
C PRO A 131 -21.23 -8.52 23.61
N GLU A 132 -21.09 -7.47 22.81
CA GLU A 132 -20.46 -6.21 23.22
C GLU A 132 -21.14 -5.62 24.48
N ALA A 133 -22.46 -5.81 24.63
CA ALA A 133 -23.23 -5.42 25.80
C ALA A 133 -22.67 -5.96 27.14
N VAL A 134 -22.01 -7.12 27.14
CA VAL A 134 -21.35 -7.68 28.33
C VAL A 134 -20.17 -6.82 28.78
N TYR A 135 -19.36 -6.37 27.82
CA TYR A 135 -18.23 -5.47 28.05
C TYR A 135 -18.73 -4.04 28.37
N GLU A 136 -19.75 -3.56 27.65
CA GLU A 136 -20.31 -2.23 27.86
C GLU A 136 -20.97 -2.06 29.24
N ALA A 137 -21.51 -3.14 29.81
CA ALA A 137 -22.03 -3.14 31.18
C ALA A 137 -20.93 -2.87 32.23
N MET A 138 -19.66 -3.12 31.92
CA MET A 138 -18.55 -2.88 32.85
C MET A 138 -18.29 -1.37 32.99
N THR A 139 -17.98 -0.94 34.21
CA THR A 139 -17.76 0.50 34.50
C THR A 139 -16.44 0.94 33.84
N PRO A 140 -16.40 2.08 33.12
CA PRO A 140 -15.14 2.68 32.69
C PRO A 140 -14.17 2.91 33.85
N VAL A 141 -12.87 2.95 33.57
CA VAL A 141 -11.85 3.23 34.60
C VAL A 141 -12.12 4.61 35.22
N THR A 142 -12.35 4.65 36.52
CA THR A 142 -12.58 5.89 37.27
C THR A 142 -11.26 6.64 37.50
N PRO A 143 -11.27 7.96 37.74
CA PRO A 143 -10.04 8.74 37.98
C PRO A 143 -9.16 8.17 39.11
N ASP A 144 -9.76 7.74 40.22
CA ASP A 144 -9.05 7.07 41.33
C ASP A 144 -8.34 5.79 40.89
N TRP A 145 -9.03 4.95 40.11
CA TRP A 145 -8.42 3.74 39.56
C TRP A 145 -7.33 4.07 38.54
N ALA A 146 -7.54 5.06 37.68
CA ALA A 146 -6.56 5.49 36.70
C ALA A 146 -5.27 5.96 37.38
N ALA A 147 -5.35 6.76 38.45
CA ALA A 147 -4.19 7.20 39.21
C ALA A 147 -3.42 6.03 39.84
N ARG A 148 -4.13 5.04 40.39
CA ARG A 148 -3.52 3.83 40.98
C ARG A 148 -2.89 2.93 39.92
N LEU A 149 -3.55 2.72 38.78
CA LEU A 149 -3.04 1.93 37.66
C LEU A 149 -1.83 2.60 37.00
N TYR A 150 -1.83 3.93 36.87
CA TYR A 150 -0.67 4.68 36.43
C TYR A 150 0.51 4.47 37.40
N THR A 151 0.27 4.62 38.70
CA THR A 151 1.33 4.54 39.72
C THR A 151 1.89 3.13 39.88
N GLN A 152 1.05 2.08 39.78
CA GLN A 152 1.47 0.69 40.04
C GLN A 152 1.80 -0.11 38.78
N ARG A 153 1.24 0.29 37.62
CA ARG A 153 1.36 -0.44 36.36
C ARG A 153 1.92 0.40 35.20
N GLY A 154 2.10 1.71 35.39
CA GLY A 154 2.55 2.62 34.35
C GLY A 154 1.50 2.88 33.28
N TRP A 155 0.25 2.46 33.46
CA TRP A 155 -0.79 2.58 32.44
C TRP A 155 -1.36 4.00 32.40
N THR A 156 -1.20 4.67 31.26
CA THR A 156 -1.72 6.02 31.05
C THR A 156 -3.23 5.99 30.76
N PRO A 157 -3.99 7.03 31.15
CA PRO A 157 -5.42 7.15 30.84
C PRO A 157 -5.72 7.02 29.33
N GLU A 158 -4.86 7.56 28.48
CA GLU A 158 -4.97 7.53 27.03
C GLU A 158 -4.90 6.09 26.50
N VAL A 159 -3.93 5.31 26.96
CA VAL A 159 -3.76 3.90 26.57
C VAL A 159 -4.90 3.04 27.11
N MET A 160 -5.31 3.22 28.37
CA MET A 160 -6.45 2.50 28.93
C MET A 160 -7.73 2.76 28.11
N THR A 161 -7.94 4.00 27.66
CA THR A 161 -9.07 4.37 26.82
C THR A 161 -8.95 3.74 25.42
N THR A 162 -7.77 3.84 24.80
CA THR A 162 -7.53 3.33 23.44
C THR A 162 -7.72 1.82 23.34
N TYR A 163 -7.26 1.07 24.34
CA TYR A 163 -7.37 -0.39 24.38
C TYR A 163 -8.59 -0.89 25.17
N GLY A 164 -9.48 0.01 25.59
CA GLY A 164 -10.77 -0.33 26.19
C GLY A 164 -10.67 -1.01 27.56
N VAL A 165 -9.71 -0.64 28.40
CA VAL A 165 -9.64 -1.18 29.77
C VAL A 165 -10.85 -0.70 30.58
N ARG A 166 -11.50 -1.61 31.31
CA ARG A 166 -12.65 -1.31 32.19
C ARG A 166 -12.49 -1.93 33.57
N LEU A 167 -13.31 -1.51 34.53
CA LEU A 167 -13.42 -2.12 35.85
C LEU A 167 -14.39 -3.30 35.82
N LEU A 168 -14.03 -4.42 36.44
CA LEU A 168 -14.92 -5.57 36.56
C LEU A 168 -16.04 -5.25 37.57
N SER A 169 -17.02 -4.45 37.16
CA SER A 169 -18.17 -4.07 37.99
C SER A 169 -19.35 -5.03 37.85
N HIS A 170 -19.29 -5.93 36.88
CA HIS A 170 -20.34 -6.90 36.58
C HIS A 170 -19.73 -8.28 36.34
N PHE A 171 -20.44 -9.33 36.77
CA PHE A 171 -20.01 -10.71 36.58
C PHE A 171 -21.12 -11.55 35.96
N ARG A 172 -20.74 -12.58 35.20
CA ARG A 172 -21.65 -13.54 34.55
C ARG A 172 -22.42 -14.40 35.56
N LYS A 173 -23.64 -14.82 35.21
CA LYS A 173 -24.38 -15.87 35.92
C LYS A 173 -23.80 -17.25 35.60
N LYS A 174 -23.92 -18.21 36.52
CA LYS A 174 -23.45 -19.60 36.29
C LYS A 174 -24.22 -20.31 35.17
N SER A 175 -25.50 -20.01 35.02
CA SER A 175 -26.40 -20.61 34.03
C SER A 175 -26.33 -19.96 32.64
N ASP A 176 -25.79 -18.74 32.56
CA ASP A 176 -25.72 -17.96 31.33
C ASP A 176 -24.50 -17.02 31.39
N LEU A 177 -23.54 -17.28 30.49
CA LEU A 177 -22.26 -16.57 30.43
C LEU A 177 -22.38 -15.12 29.95
N TYR A 178 -23.52 -14.72 29.36
CA TYR A 178 -23.74 -13.39 28.80
C TYR A 178 -24.73 -12.56 29.63
N ALA A 179 -25.52 -13.20 30.49
CA ALA A 179 -26.30 -12.49 31.50
C ALA A 179 -25.39 -12.06 32.67
N VAL A 180 -25.26 -10.75 32.86
CA VAL A 180 -24.42 -10.17 33.91
C VAL A 180 -25.21 -9.63 35.11
N PHE A 181 -24.57 -9.56 36.27
CA PHE A 181 -25.09 -8.92 37.49
C PHE A 181 -24.01 -8.05 38.14
N PRO A 182 -24.38 -6.96 38.83
CA PRO A 182 -23.40 -6.05 39.43
C PRO A 182 -22.69 -6.70 40.62
N LEU A 183 -21.38 -6.43 40.72
CA LEU A 183 -20.55 -6.80 41.85
C LEU A 183 -20.58 -5.71 42.93
N LYS A 184 -20.57 -6.12 44.20
CA LYS A 184 -20.51 -5.20 45.34
C LYS A 184 -19.12 -4.58 45.52
N THR A 185 -18.09 -5.33 45.13
CA THR A 185 -16.68 -4.95 45.28
C THR A 185 -16.01 -5.06 43.92
N ILE A 186 -15.26 -4.02 43.56
CA ILE A 186 -14.46 -3.98 42.34
C ILE A 186 -13.00 -4.14 42.76
N ASP A 187 -12.37 -5.23 42.36
CA ASP A 187 -11.00 -5.60 42.70
C ASP A 187 -10.17 -6.01 41.47
N ARG A 188 -10.79 -5.98 40.28
CA ARG A 188 -10.19 -6.36 39.00
C ARG A 188 -10.48 -5.36 37.90
N VAL A 189 -9.56 -5.32 36.94
CA VAL A 189 -9.75 -4.69 35.64
C VAL A 189 -10.05 -5.75 34.59
N VAL A 190 -10.65 -5.33 33.48
CA VAL A 190 -10.95 -6.16 32.32
C VAL A 190 -10.28 -5.56 31.09
N ILE A 191 -9.52 -6.39 30.39
CA ILE A 191 -8.91 -6.07 29.10
C ILE A 191 -9.69 -6.84 28.01
N PRO A 192 -10.33 -6.14 27.04
CA PRO A 192 -11.01 -6.78 25.94
C PRO A 192 -10.00 -7.33 24.93
N VAL A 193 -10.15 -8.60 24.54
CA VAL A 193 -9.33 -9.23 23.50
C VAL A 193 -10.20 -9.47 22.28
N ARG A 194 -9.83 -8.80 21.19
CA ARG A 194 -10.54 -8.81 19.92
C ARG A 194 -9.75 -9.57 18.86
N ASP A 195 -10.45 -10.18 17.92
CA ASP A 195 -9.81 -10.76 16.73
C ASP A 195 -9.42 -9.67 15.72
N ALA A 196 -8.83 -10.09 14.59
CA ALA A 196 -8.39 -9.16 13.53
C ALA A 196 -9.53 -8.35 12.89
N GLN A 197 -10.78 -8.79 13.05
CA GLN A 197 -11.99 -8.12 12.56
C GLN A 197 -12.62 -7.20 13.61
N GLY A 198 -12.03 -7.11 14.81
CA GLY A 198 -12.53 -6.29 15.91
C GLY A 198 -13.63 -6.95 16.76
N VAL A 199 -13.94 -8.22 16.51
CA VAL A 199 -14.99 -8.94 17.25
C VAL A 199 -14.45 -9.32 18.64
N LEU A 200 -15.24 -9.05 19.69
CA LEU A 200 -14.87 -9.39 21.06
C LEU A 200 -14.94 -10.91 21.26
N ARG A 201 -13.79 -11.54 21.49
CA ARG A 201 -13.69 -13.00 21.69
C ARG A 201 -13.45 -13.37 23.14
N ASN A 202 -12.75 -12.53 23.88
CA ASN A 202 -12.44 -12.78 25.27
C ASN A 202 -12.38 -11.48 26.08
N LEU A 203 -12.62 -11.61 27.38
CA LEU A 203 -12.45 -10.57 28.39
C LEU A 203 -11.50 -11.14 29.45
N ARG A 204 -10.31 -10.55 29.54
CA ARG A 204 -9.25 -10.99 30.45
C ARG A 204 -9.34 -10.18 31.75
N CYS A 205 -9.62 -10.87 32.86
CA CYS A 205 -9.91 -10.25 34.16
C CYS A 205 -8.68 -10.32 35.08
N TYR A 206 -8.10 -9.17 35.44
CA TYR A 206 -6.82 -9.07 36.18
C TYR A 206 -6.99 -8.45 37.55
N HIS A 207 -6.30 -9.00 38.55
CA HIS A 207 -5.96 -8.25 39.77
C HIS A 207 -4.78 -7.31 39.49
N ALA A 208 -5.03 -6.19 38.82
CA ALA A 208 -3.97 -5.27 38.41
C ALA A 208 -3.31 -4.50 39.56
N LEU A 209 -3.92 -4.46 40.75
CA LEU A 209 -3.41 -3.75 41.93
C LEU A 209 -2.97 -4.70 43.05
N GLY A 210 -2.65 -5.94 42.69
CA GLY A 210 -2.23 -7.00 43.62
C GLY A 210 -3.36 -7.98 43.95
N LYS A 211 -2.98 -9.24 44.16
CA LYS A 211 -3.90 -10.34 44.48
C LYS A 211 -4.16 -10.38 46.00
N PRO A 212 -5.43 -10.41 46.46
CA PRO A 212 -5.75 -10.65 47.87
C PRO A 212 -5.29 -12.04 48.35
N PRO A 213 -4.89 -12.21 49.62
CA PRO A 213 -4.56 -13.52 50.17
C PRO A 213 -5.74 -14.51 50.08
N GLY A 214 -5.49 -15.71 49.55
CA GLY A 214 -6.49 -16.80 49.52
C GLY A 214 -7.46 -16.84 48.33
N ASP A 215 -7.39 -15.90 47.38
CA ASP A 215 -8.35 -15.83 46.27
C ASP A 215 -7.95 -16.63 44.99
N GLN A 216 -8.90 -16.81 44.07
CA GLN A 216 -8.78 -17.41 42.73
C GLN A 216 -7.74 -16.70 41.82
N PRO A 217 -7.33 -17.26 40.66
CA PRO A 217 -6.06 -16.89 40.00
C PRO A 217 -5.89 -15.40 39.68
N LYS A 218 -4.61 -14.96 39.61
CA LYS A 218 -4.17 -13.58 39.28
C LYS A 218 -4.88 -13.03 38.03
N ILE A 219 -5.13 -13.92 37.07
CA ILE A 219 -5.80 -13.64 35.79
C ILE A 219 -6.72 -14.81 35.45
N TYR A 220 -7.92 -14.52 34.92
CA TYR A 220 -8.76 -15.54 34.27
C TYR A 220 -9.49 -14.97 33.05
N SER A 221 -9.94 -15.87 32.16
CA SER A 221 -10.77 -15.53 31.00
C SER A 221 -12.27 -15.61 31.34
N TRP A 222 -13.09 -14.75 30.72
CA TRP A 222 -14.51 -14.59 31.04
C TRP A 222 -15.38 -15.84 30.92
N GLY A 223 -15.03 -16.83 30.11
CA GLY A 223 -15.82 -18.03 29.79
C GLY A 223 -14.99 -19.32 29.81
N ARG A 224 -15.54 -20.47 30.26
CA ARG A 224 -14.91 -21.78 29.91
C ARG A 224 -15.03 -21.92 28.39
N GLY A 225 -13.91 -22.16 27.69
CA GLY A 225 -13.86 -22.18 26.23
C GLY A 225 -13.47 -20.86 25.54
N HIS A 226 -13.52 -19.71 26.24
CA HIS A 226 -13.08 -18.41 25.71
C HIS A 226 -11.57 -18.14 25.94
N GLY A 227 -10.82 -19.14 26.41
CA GLY A 227 -9.39 -19.06 26.71
C GLY A 227 -8.48 -19.61 25.62
N ALA A 228 -8.96 -19.72 24.38
CA ALA A 228 -8.07 -19.98 23.26
C ALA A 228 -7.06 -18.84 23.17
N SER A 229 -5.79 -19.22 23.01
CA SER A 229 -4.73 -18.25 22.84
C SER A 229 -5.03 -17.34 21.65
N MET A 230 -4.86 -16.03 21.83
CA MET A 230 -5.02 -15.01 20.77
C MET A 230 -3.89 -13.97 20.85
N LEU A 231 -3.73 -13.16 19.82
CA LEU A 231 -2.82 -12.02 19.85
C LEU A 231 -3.47 -10.77 20.47
N PHE A 232 -2.72 -10.04 21.30
CA PHE A 232 -3.14 -8.75 21.85
C PHE A 232 -2.02 -7.70 21.71
N PRO A 233 -2.29 -6.51 21.15
CA PRO A 233 -3.44 -6.21 20.29
C PRO A 233 -3.52 -7.15 19.07
N PRO A 234 -4.65 -7.19 18.33
CA PRO A 234 -4.72 -7.98 17.11
C PRO A 234 -3.63 -7.54 16.12
N ALA A 235 -3.08 -8.50 15.37
CA ALA A 235 -1.94 -8.25 14.48
C ALA A 235 -2.22 -7.18 13.39
N SER A 236 -3.49 -6.94 13.05
CA SER A 236 -3.90 -5.84 12.15
C SER A 236 -3.56 -4.44 12.67
N MET A 237 -3.24 -4.30 13.97
CA MET A 237 -2.79 -3.05 14.58
C MET A 237 -1.26 -2.87 14.57
N LEU A 238 -0.50 -3.88 14.12
CA LEU A 238 0.96 -3.78 14.03
C LEU A 238 1.37 -2.79 12.94
N ARG A 239 2.34 -1.93 13.25
CA ARG A 239 2.94 -0.98 12.31
C ARG A 239 4.09 -1.64 11.55
N PRO A 240 4.51 -1.08 10.39
CA PRO A 240 5.78 -1.45 9.77
C PRO A 240 6.95 -1.26 10.74
N GLY A 241 7.96 -2.13 10.66
CA GLY A 241 9.15 -2.10 11.52
C GLY A 241 9.19 -3.21 12.57
N GLY A 242 10.16 -3.12 13.48
CA GLY A 242 10.41 -4.12 14.53
C GLY A 242 9.26 -4.21 15.54
N VAL A 243 9.04 -5.41 16.08
CA VAL A 243 7.95 -5.73 17.00
C VAL A 243 8.51 -6.13 18.37
N LEU A 244 8.00 -5.52 19.43
CA LEU A 244 8.26 -5.96 20.81
C LEU A 244 7.26 -7.05 21.18
N LEU A 245 7.73 -8.26 21.47
CA LEU A 245 6.91 -9.34 22.00
C LEU A 245 6.97 -9.34 23.53
N CYS A 246 5.88 -8.93 24.17
CA CYS A 246 5.75 -8.88 25.63
C CYS A 246 5.13 -10.16 26.19
N GLU A 247 5.40 -10.44 27.47
CA GLU A 247 4.90 -11.65 28.15
C GLU A 247 3.37 -11.70 28.30
N GLY A 248 2.74 -10.55 28.55
CA GLY A 248 1.30 -10.46 28.71
C GLY A 248 0.71 -9.12 28.33
N GLU A 249 -0.62 -9.05 28.40
CA GLU A 249 -1.42 -7.92 27.93
C GLU A 249 -1.12 -6.66 28.75
N GLY A 250 -0.82 -6.84 30.05
CA GLY A 250 -0.44 -5.74 30.94
C GLY A 250 0.89 -5.09 30.58
N ASP A 251 1.86 -5.88 30.10
CA ASP A 251 3.15 -5.38 29.66
C ASP A 251 3.04 -4.65 28.33
N CYS A 252 2.18 -5.13 27.41
CA CYS A 252 1.86 -4.35 26.21
C CYS A 252 1.28 -2.97 26.57
N LEU A 253 0.30 -2.92 27.49
CA LEU A 253 -0.28 -1.64 27.94
C LEU A 253 0.76 -0.74 28.62
N CYS A 254 1.70 -1.32 29.38
CA CYS A 254 2.83 -0.58 29.95
C CYS A 254 3.73 -0.02 28.84
N ALA A 255 4.14 -0.86 27.89
CA ALA A 255 4.97 -0.48 26.75
C ALA A 255 4.36 0.66 25.93
N PHE A 256 3.06 0.56 25.60
CA PHE A 256 2.32 1.61 24.90
C PHE A 256 2.31 2.92 25.69
N SER A 257 2.11 2.84 27.01
CA SER A 257 2.07 4.01 27.90
C SER A 257 3.41 4.72 28.00
N HIS A 258 4.51 4.00 27.82
CA HIS A 258 5.86 4.54 27.78
C HIS A 258 6.35 4.85 26.36
N GLY A 259 5.49 4.77 25.34
CA GLY A 259 5.79 5.25 23.98
C GLY A 259 6.27 4.17 22.99
N VAL A 260 6.32 2.90 23.39
CA VAL A 260 6.58 1.79 22.46
C VAL A 260 5.33 1.53 21.62
N ARG A 261 5.36 1.86 20.33
CA ARG A 261 4.16 1.84 19.46
C ARG A 261 3.88 0.50 18.77
N ASN A 262 4.79 -0.45 18.83
CA ASN A 262 4.71 -1.73 18.11
C ASN A 262 4.96 -2.90 19.07
N ALA A 263 4.11 -3.05 20.08
CA ALA A 263 4.16 -4.15 21.05
C ALA A 263 3.01 -5.14 20.82
N ILE A 264 3.25 -6.42 21.07
CA ILE A 264 2.25 -7.49 20.97
C ILE A 264 2.53 -8.58 22.00
N THR A 265 1.51 -9.36 22.34
CA THR A 265 1.63 -10.55 23.19
C THR A 265 0.70 -11.64 22.68
N GLN A 266 0.91 -12.85 23.20
CA GLN A 266 0.03 -13.98 23.02
C GLN A 266 -0.68 -14.33 24.34
N THR A 267 -2.00 -14.29 24.34
CA THR A 267 -2.79 -14.64 25.52
C THR A 267 -2.60 -16.14 25.82
N GLY A 268 -2.06 -16.50 27.00
CA GLY A 268 -1.97 -17.90 27.45
C GLY A 268 -0.69 -18.69 27.15
N LYS A 269 0.39 -18.07 26.63
CA LYS A 269 1.77 -18.61 26.56
C LYS A 269 1.92 -20.11 26.16
N PRO A 270 1.35 -20.56 25.02
CA PRO A 270 1.56 -21.94 24.57
C PRO A 270 3.00 -22.19 24.12
N ASN A 271 3.54 -23.38 24.41
CA ASN A 271 4.88 -23.79 23.96
C ASN A 271 4.94 -23.93 22.42
N GLU A 272 3.84 -24.33 21.79
CA GLU A 272 3.67 -24.36 20.34
C GLU A 272 2.67 -23.29 19.93
N TRP A 273 3.12 -22.35 19.11
CA TRP A 273 2.26 -21.25 18.68
C TRP A 273 1.27 -21.74 17.62
N PRO A 274 0.00 -21.33 17.68
CA PRO A 274 -0.92 -21.46 16.56
C PRO A 274 -0.29 -20.89 15.28
N GLU A 275 -0.51 -21.58 14.16
CA GLU A 275 0.09 -21.25 12.87
C GLU A 275 -0.22 -19.81 12.45
N ASP A 276 -1.46 -19.38 12.65
CA ASP A 276 -1.94 -18.03 12.36
C ASP A 276 -1.27 -16.94 13.20
N HIS A 277 -0.87 -17.23 14.43
CA HIS A 277 -0.13 -16.29 15.27
C HIS A 277 1.30 -16.11 14.78
N ALA A 278 1.98 -17.22 14.48
CA ALA A 278 3.35 -17.18 14.00
C ALA A 278 3.43 -16.57 12.59
N GLU A 279 2.44 -16.88 11.73
CA GLU A 279 2.32 -16.31 10.39
C GLU A 279 2.10 -14.79 10.43
N ALA A 280 1.33 -14.27 11.40
CA ALA A 280 1.11 -12.84 11.56
C ALA A 280 2.40 -12.03 11.79
N LEU A 281 3.48 -12.68 12.25
CA LEU A 281 4.78 -12.09 12.50
C LEU A 281 5.86 -12.53 11.50
N ALA A 282 5.51 -13.38 10.51
CA ALA A 282 6.47 -13.97 9.59
C ALA A 282 7.34 -12.91 8.89
N GLY A 283 8.64 -13.19 8.82
CA GLY A 283 9.63 -12.30 8.18
C GLY A 283 9.93 -10.99 8.92
N ARG A 284 9.36 -10.75 10.11
CA ARG A 284 9.60 -9.52 10.89
C ARG A 284 10.83 -9.64 11.80
N ASP A 285 11.34 -8.49 12.24
CA ASP A 285 12.28 -8.38 13.36
C ASP A 285 11.50 -8.30 14.67
N VAL A 286 11.73 -9.25 15.56
CA VAL A 286 11.00 -9.42 16.82
C VAL A 286 11.96 -9.43 17.99
N VAL A 287 11.77 -8.52 18.94
CA VAL A 287 12.50 -8.49 20.20
C VAL A 287 11.60 -9.01 21.32
N ILE A 288 12.01 -10.08 22.01
CA ILE A 288 11.24 -10.72 23.07
C ILE A 288 11.62 -10.14 24.43
N ALA A 289 10.62 -9.61 25.13
CA ALA A 289 10.73 -9.00 26.45
C ALA A 289 9.81 -9.72 27.46
N TYR A 290 10.23 -10.92 27.85
CA TYR A 290 9.54 -11.76 28.84
C TYR A 290 10.17 -11.58 30.22
N ASP A 291 9.47 -11.96 31.28
CA ASP A 291 9.78 -11.75 32.70
C ASP A 291 11.21 -12.21 33.07
N ALA A 292 11.79 -11.51 34.04
CA ALA A 292 13.12 -11.76 34.57
C ALA A 292 13.11 -12.92 35.59
N ASP A 293 12.54 -14.07 35.20
CA ASP A 293 12.57 -15.34 35.94
C ASP A 293 12.83 -16.53 35.00
N GLN A 294 13.13 -17.69 35.58
CA GLN A 294 13.44 -18.91 34.81
C GLN A 294 12.27 -19.36 33.93
N ALA A 295 11.02 -19.16 34.38
CA ALA A 295 9.83 -19.50 33.60
C ALA A 295 9.70 -18.59 32.36
N GLY A 296 9.80 -17.28 32.53
CA GLY A 296 9.77 -16.26 31.47
C GLY A 296 10.88 -16.49 30.45
N GLN A 297 12.11 -16.76 30.88
CA GLN A 297 13.22 -17.09 29.96
C GLN A 297 12.93 -18.36 29.14
N LYS A 298 12.39 -19.42 29.77
CA LYS A 298 11.98 -20.65 29.07
C LYS A 298 10.87 -20.39 28.04
N TYR A 299 9.88 -19.56 28.37
CA TYR A 299 8.82 -19.18 27.44
C TYR A 299 9.34 -18.30 26.29
N ALA A 300 10.33 -17.45 26.55
CA ALA A 300 10.97 -16.61 25.55
C ALA A 300 11.69 -17.49 24.50
N GLU A 301 12.42 -18.51 24.93
CA GLU A 301 13.06 -19.48 24.04
C GLU A 301 12.03 -20.26 23.20
N ALA A 302 10.92 -20.68 23.81
CA ALA A 302 9.85 -21.36 23.09
C ALA A 302 9.23 -20.44 22.02
N ALA A 303 8.93 -19.20 22.36
CA ALA A 303 8.43 -18.20 21.41
C ALA A 303 9.44 -17.95 20.27
N ALA A 304 10.72 -17.77 20.60
CA ALA A 304 11.78 -17.57 19.61
C ALA A 304 11.89 -18.75 18.64
N LYS A 305 11.79 -19.98 19.14
CA LYS A 305 11.80 -21.19 18.30
C LYS A 305 10.62 -21.24 17.32
N ASN A 306 9.43 -20.81 17.73
CA ASN A 306 8.27 -20.75 16.84
C ASN A 306 8.44 -19.68 15.76
N LEU A 307 8.96 -18.50 16.12
CA LEU A 307 9.09 -17.36 15.21
C LEU A 307 10.23 -17.52 14.19
N VAL A 308 11.38 -18.08 14.59
CA VAL A 308 12.49 -18.36 13.66
C VAL A 308 12.07 -19.35 12.58
N ARG A 309 11.21 -20.33 12.89
CA ARG A 309 10.65 -21.25 11.87
C ARG A 309 9.82 -20.53 10.79
N LYS A 310 9.33 -19.33 11.10
CA LYS A 310 8.59 -18.45 10.18
C LYS A 310 9.46 -17.35 9.55
N GLY A 311 10.78 -17.49 9.63
CA GLY A 311 11.72 -16.57 9.00
C GLY A 311 11.83 -15.22 9.71
N CYS A 312 11.39 -15.11 10.97
CA CYS A 312 11.59 -13.90 11.77
C CYS A 312 13.06 -13.77 12.19
N ALA A 313 13.60 -12.56 12.21
CA ALA A 313 14.80 -12.24 12.97
C ALA A 313 14.38 -12.07 14.43
N VAL A 314 14.93 -12.87 15.35
CA VAL A 314 14.50 -12.86 16.75
C VAL A 314 15.66 -12.50 17.67
N ARG A 315 15.43 -11.53 18.54
CA ARG A 315 16.33 -11.15 19.63
C ARG A 315 15.63 -11.30 20.97
N ILE A 316 16.34 -11.66 22.03
CA ILE A 316 15.80 -11.77 23.39
C ILE A 316 16.51 -10.74 24.27
N ILE A 317 15.77 -9.92 25.00
CA ILE A 317 16.37 -8.93 25.90
C ILE A 317 17.16 -9.62 27.01
N ARG A 318 18.25 -8.98 27.43
CA ARG A 318 18.98 -9.39 28.63
C ARG A 318 18.69 -8.40 29.74
N TRP A 319 17.75 -8.73 30.62
CA TRP A 319 17.42 -7.86 31.74
C TRP A 319 18.65 -7.47 32.55
N PRO A 320 18.78 -6.18 32.94
CA PRO A 320 19.88 -5.74 33.80
C PRO A 320 19.87 -6.44 35.16
N ALA A 321 21.03 -6.55 35.81
CA ALA A 321 21.14 -7.26 37.09
C ALA A 321 20.20 -6.72 38.19
N PHE A 322 19.88 -5.41 38.17
CA PHE A 322 18.95 -4.79 39.12
C PHE A 322 17.51 -5.32 39.02
N MET A 323 17.17 -6.04 37.94
CA MET A 323 15.87 -6.70 37.76
C MET A 323 15.73 -7.99 38.60
N GLY A 324 16.66 -8.26 39.52
CA GLY A 324 16.55 -9.36 40.48
C GLY A 324 17.44 -10.55 40.15
N LEU A 325 18.53 -10.34 39.40
CA LEU A 325 19.54 -11.36 39.18
C LEU A 325 20.21 -11.71 40.52
N ARG A 326 20.24 -12.99 40.87
CA ARG A 326 20.86 -13.47 42.11
C ARG A 326 22.38 -13.39 42.02
N GLU A 327 23.06 -13.42 43.17
CA GLU A 327 24.53 -13.35 43.24
C GLU A 327 25.23 -14.52 42.52
N ASP A 328 24.56 -15.67 42.40
CA ASP A 328 25.02 -16.82 41.63
C ASP A 328 24.81 -16.69 40.10
N GLY A 329 24.29 -15.54 39.65
CA GLY A 329 24.00 -15.27 38.25
C GLY A 329 22.71 -15.90 37.73
N SER A 330 21.89 -16.52 38.59
CA SER A 330 20.61 -17.12 38.21
C SER A 330 19.43 -16.16 38.38
N TRP A 331 18.41 -16.32 37.54
CA TRP A 331 17.12 -15.66 37.74
C TRP A 331 16.27 -16.41 38.78
N PRO A 332 15.34 -15.74 39.48
CA PRO A 332 14.34 -16.39 40.32
C PRO A 332 13.59 -17.52 39.60
N GLU A 333 13.14 -18.54 40.32
CA GLU A 333 12.40 -19.66 39.72
C GLU A 333 11.03 -19.23 39.17
N ASP A 334 10.33 -18.38 39.92
CA ASP A 334 9.04 -17.78 39.58
C ASP A 334 8.95 -16.39 40.23
N HIS A 335 7.97 -15.60 39.81
CA HIS A 335 7.65 -14.27 40.31
C HIS A 335 8.81 -13.28 40.15
N GLY A 336 9.48 -13.36 38.99
CA GLY A 336 10.49 -12.39 38.56
C GLY A 336 9.90 -11.00 38.34
N GLN A 337 10.80 -10.04 38.13
CA GLN A 337 10.41 -8.68 37.75
C GLN A 337 10.07 -8.62 36.26
N ASP A 338 9.14 -7.75 35.89
CA ASP A 338 8.60 -7.66 34.53
C ASP A 338 8.90 -6.30 33.87
N LEU A 339 8.36 -6.07 32.67
CA LEU A 339 8.48 -4.80 31.96
C LEU A 339 7.87 -3.64 32.78
N THR A 340 6.81 -3.93 33.55
CA THR A 340 6.18 -2.96 34.43
C THR A 340 7.13 -2.52 35.54
N ASP A 341 7.84 -3.46 36.19
CA ASP A 341 8.85 -3.14 37.21
C ASP A 341 9.99 -2.29 36.64
N PHE A 342 10.44 -2.56 35.41
CA PHE A 342 11.48 -1.77 34.76
C PHE A 342 11.12 -0.27 34.70
N PHE A 343 9.92 0.06 34.23
CA PHE A 343 9.47 1.45 34.13
C PHE A 343 9.01 2.05 35.46
N VAL A 344 8.26 1.29 36.27
CA VAL A 344 7.57 1.82 37.45
C VAL A 344 8.45 1.73 38.70
N ARG A 345 8.95 0.53 39.01
CA ARG A 345 9.73 0.28 40.23
C ARG A 345 11.12 0.87 40.12
N HIS A 346 11.78 0.69 38.98
CA HIS A 346 13.14 1.19 38.73
C HIS A 346 13.20 2.57 38.07
N ARG A 347 12.04 3.16 37.74
CA ARG A 347 11.91 4.49 37.16
C ARG A 347 12.76 4.70 35.90
N LYS A 348 12.91 3.65 35.09
CA LYS A 348 13.64 3.73 33.83
C LYS A 348 12.80 4.44 32.77
N THR A 349 13.47 5.08 31.85
CA THR A 349 12.85 5.86 30.76
C THR A 349 12.66 5.00 29.51
N LEU A 350 11.88 5.50 28.55
CA LEU A 350 11.82 4.88 27.22
C LEU A 350 13.22 4.76 26.61
N SER A 351 14.07 5.78 26.76
CA SER A 351 15.44 5.75 26.26
C SER A 351 16.27 4.61 26.87
N ASP A 352 16.14 4.37 28.18
CA ASP A 352 16.80 3.24 28.84
C ASP A 352 16.29 1.90 28.30
N PHE A 353 14.99 1.81 28.00
CA PHE A 353 14.41 0.60 27.44
C PHE A 353 14.85 0.37 25.99
N MET A 354 14.95 1.42 25.17
CA MET A 354 15.45 1.29 23.79
C MET A 354 16.90 0.79 23.78
N LEU A 355 17.76 1.27 24.70
CA LEU A 355 19.11 0.74 24.88
C LEU A 355 19.12 -0.75 25.21
N LEU A 356 18.15 -1.21 26.01
CA LEU A 356 18.00 -2.61 26.36
C LEU A 356 17.55 -3.47 25.16
N LEU A 357 16.72 -2.92 24.27
CA LEU A 357 16.32 -3.59 23.03
C LEU A 357 17.47 -3.69 22.02
N ASP A 358 18.32 -2.68 21.97
CA ASP A 358 19.53 -2.68 21.13
C ASP A 358 20.54 -3.74 21.60
N ASP A 359 20.69 -3.92 22.92
CA ASP A 359 21.56 -4.94 23.54
C ASP A 359 20.97 -6.37 23.50
N ALA A 360 19.76 -6.56 22.96
CA ALA A 360 19.08 -7.85 22.90
C ALA A 360 19.83 -8.85 22.01
N GLN A 361 20.01 -10.07 22.51
CA GLN A 361 20.86 -11.07 21.86
C GLN A 361 20.07 -11.83 20.78
N PRO A 362 20.62 -12.00 19.55
CA PRO A 362 20.03 -12.86 18.54
C PRO A 362 19.82 -14.28 19.06
N TYR A 363 18.62 -14.82 18.87
CA TYR A 363 18.34 -16.20 19.24
C TYR A 363 18.89 -17.17 18.18
N VAL A 364 19.78 -18.06 18.61
CA VAL A 364 20.35 -19.12 17.76
C VAL A 364 19.83 -20.48 18.23
N PRO A 365 19.09 -21.25 17.40
CA PRO A 365 18.61 -22.57 17.78
C PRO A 365 19.76 -23.55 18.05
N ALA A 366 19.70 -24.25 19.20
CA ALA A 366 20.64 -25.31 19.52
C ALA A 366 20.66 -26.39 18.41
N GLY A 367 21.84 -26.64 17.82
CA GLY A 367 22.03 -27.57 16.69
C GLY A 367 22.52 -26.92 15.38
N LYS A 368 22.55 -25.58 15.30
CA LYS A 368 23.22 -24.81 14.22
C LYS A 368 24.47 -24.06 14.70
N ALA A 369 25.17 -24.58 15.71
CA ALA A 369 26.41 -24.01 16.23
C ALA A 369 27.64 -24.22 15.30
N GLY A 370 27.43 -24.25 13.97
CA GLY A 370 28.47 -24.54 12.97
C GLY A 370 28.54 -23.54 11.83
N ALA A 371 27.72 -22.49 11.83
CA ALA A 371 27.84 -21.37 10.92
C ALA A 371 27.52 -20.10 11.70
N SER A 372 28.58 -19.49 12.25
CA SER A 372 28.51 -18.09 12.66
C SER A 372 28.10 -17.30 11.40
N PRO A 373 27.02 -16.50 11.39
CA PRO A 373 27.10 -15.27 10.61
C PRO A 373 28.25 -14.48 11.23
N ASP A 374 29.12 -13.92 10.40
CA ASP A 374 30.34 -13.23 10.82
C ASP A 374 30.13 -12.45 12.12
N ALA A 375 30.86 -12.85 13.16
CA ALA A 375 31.16 -11.98 14.28
C ALA A 375 32.12 -10.91 13.76
N GLY A 376 31.58 -9.96 13.01
CA GLY A 376 32.26 -8.76 12.53
C GLY A 376 31.70 -7.53 13.24
N ASP A 377 32.57 -6.84 13.96
CA ASP A 377 32.46 -5.45 14.42
C ASP A 377 31.68 -5.14 15.69
N ASP A 378 32.06 -5.85 16.75
CA ASP A 378 31.46 -5.71 18.07
C ASP A 378 32.54 -5.63 19.18
N ALA A 379 33.77 -5.26 18.80
CA ALA A 379 34.84 -4.81 19.68
C ALA A 379 35.04 -3.30 19.49
N PRO A 380 35.42 -2.53 20.53
CA PRO A 380 35.87 -1.15 20.33
C PRO A 380 37.03 -1.16 19.32
N PRO A 381 37.19 -0.13 18.47
CA PRO A 381 38.31 -0.12 17.54
C PRO A 381 39.58 -0.12 18.39
N ALA A 382 40.38 -1.16 18.24
CA ALA A 382 41.64 -1.28 18.96
C ALA A 382 42.56 -0.15 18.48
N GLY A 383 42.61 0.96 19.23
CA GLY A 383 43.37 2.15 18.87
C GLY A 383 42.60 3.27 18.17
N ALA A 384 41.26 3.32 18.22
CA ALA A 384 40.51 4.46 17.69
C ALA A 384 40.86 5.76 18.42
N ASP A 385 41.11 6.81 17.64
CA ASP A 385 41.19 8.18 18.15
C ASP A 385 39.80 8.58 18.69
N PRO A 386 39.67 8.91 19.99
CA PRO A 386 38.41 9.38 20.57
C PRO A 386 37.85 10.65 19.89
N ASN A 387 38.69 11.38 19.16
CA ASN A 387 38.31 12.57 18.41
C ASN A 387 37.93 12.28 16.94
N ALA A 388 37.96 11.01 16.50
CA ALA A 388 37.61 10.66 15.14
C ALA A 388 36.14 11.08 14.85
N PRO A 389 35.85 11.73 13.71
CA PRO A 389 34.52 12.29 13.44
C PRO A 389 33.37 11.27 13.53
N TYR A 390 33.61 10.00 13.19
CA TYR A 390 32.62 8.93 13.21
C TYR A 390 32.26 8.48 14.63
N MET A 391 33.10 8.73 15.65
CA MET A 391 32.86 8.31 17.04
C MET A 391 31.59 8.92 17.65
N ARG A 392 31.08 10.03 17.07
CA ARG A 392 29.80 10.64 17.46
C ARG A 392 28.60 9.71 17.26
N PHE A 393 28.72 8.72 16.36
CA PHE A 393 27.68 7.73 16.07
C PHE A 393 27.83 6.48 16.94
N PHE A 394 28.77 6.48 17.88
CA PHE A 394 29.02 5.39 18.80
C PHE A 394 28.83 5.88 20.23
N GLY A 395 28.47 4.98 21.14
CA GLY A 395 28.39 5.34 22.54
C GLY A 395 28.52 4.14 23.45
N MET A 396 28.83 4.43 24.71
CA MET A 396 29.00 3.41 25.73
C MET A 396 27.62 2.89 26.16
N SER A 397 27.42 1.58 26.10
CA SER A 397 26.23 0.88 26.53
C SER A 397 26.23 0.73 28.06
N ALA A 398 25.08 0.36 28.64
CA ALA A 398 24.92 0.14 30.08
C ALA A 398 25.86 -0.96 30.63
N ASN A 399 26.36 -1.82 29.74
CA ASN A 399 27.28 -2.91 30.04
C ASN A 399 28.76 -2.52 29.84
N GLY A 400 29.05 -1.23 29.57
CA GLY A 400 30.40 -0.72 29.34
C GLY A 400 30.96 -0.98 27.94
N ARG A 401 30.15 -1.46 26.99
CA ARG A 401 30.55 -1.77 25.61
C ARG A 401 30.34 -0.57 24.70
N PHE A 402 31.25 -0.29 23.78
CA PHE A 402 31.07 0.77 22.78
C PHE A 402 30.23 0.22 21.63
N THR A 403 29.03 0.77 21.38
CA THR A 403 28.10 0.29 20.35
C THR A 403 27.75 1.37 19.34
N PHE A 404 27.56 0.96 18.09
CA PHE A 404 27.09 1.83 17.03
C PHE A 404 25.61 2.19 17.23
N ARG A 405 25.27 3.47 17.09
CA ARG A 405 23.93 4.01 17.31
C ARG A 405 23.31 4.41 15.98
N GLU A 406 22.64 3.46 15.35
CA GLU A 406 22.05 3.60 14.02
C GLU A 406 21.13 4.82 13.90
N ARG A 407 20.32 5.06 14.93
CA ARG A 407 19.40 6.20 14.99
C ARG A 407 20.12 7.55 14.94
N ILE A 408 21.28 7.68 15.60
CA ILE A 408 22.04 8.93 15.60
C ILE A 408 22.59 9.22 14.21
N LEU A 409 23.11 8.20 13.51
CA LEU A 409 23.54 8.38 12.13
C LEU A 409 22.35 8.71 11.22
N ALA A 410 21.21 8.03 11.37
CA ALA A 410 20.00 8.33 10.59
C ALA A 410 19.49 9.77 10.83
N ASP A 411 19.43 10.22 12.09
CA ASP A 411 19.08 11.61 12.45
C ASP A 411 20.08 12.60 11.84
N TYR A 412 21.38 12.32 11.90
CA TYR A 412 22.41 13.15 11.27
C TYR A 412 22.22 13.26 9.75
N LEU A 413 21.95 12.14 9.07
CA LEU A 413 21.68 12.12 7.64
C LEU A 413 20.46 12.97 7.29
N CYS A 414 19.37 12.87 8.06
CA CYS A 414 18.16 13.68 7.86
C CYS A 414 18.33 15.16 8.22
N GLN A 415 19.21 15.49 9.17
CA GLN A 415 19.47 16.88 9.58
C GLN A 415 20.34 17.62 8.58
N GLU A 416 21.43 17.00 8.12
CA GLU A 416 22.30 17.61 7.11
C GLU A 416 21.61 17.72 5.76
N ASN A 417 20.84 16.69 5.41
CA ASN A 417 20.08 16.63 4.18
C ASN A 417 18.62 16.42 4.54
N PRO A 418 17.81 17.48 4.67
CA PRO A 418 16.39 17.32 4.88
C PRO A 418 15.81 16.50 3.72
N MET A 419 15.34 15.30 4.01
CA MET A 419 14.86 14.35 3.02
C MET A 419 13.34 14.26 3.05
N MET A 420 12.78 13.74 1.98
CA MET A 420 11.37 13.38 1.88
C MET A 420 11.27 12.04 1.15
N TYR A 421 10.62 11.06 1.77
CA TYR A 421 10.40 9.74 1.19
C TYR A 421 8.92 9.55 0.85
N HIS A 422 8.64 9.23 -0.41
CA HIS A 422 7.29 8.94 -0.89
C HIS A 422 7.09 7.43 -0.97
N ASP A 423 6.41 6.90 0.05
CA ASP A 423 6.15 5.46 0.26
C ASP A 423 5.52 4.76 -0.95
N LYS A 424 4.56 5.40 -1.62
CA LYS A 424 3.84 4.81 -2.77
C LYS A 424 4.72 4.63 -4.01
N SER A 425 5.60 5.60 -4.32
CA SER A 425 6.50 5.47 -5.49
C SER A 425 7.86 4.87 -5.13
N GLY A 426 8.17 4.73 -3.83
CA GLY A 426 9.47 4.32 -3.34
C GLY A 426 10.59 5.32 -3.65
N GLN A 427 10.24 6.55 -4.04
CA GLN A 427 11.21 7.59 -4.37
C GLN A 427 11.61 8.38 -3.13
N LEU A 428 12.90 8.62 -3.03
CA LEU A 428 13.51 9.47 -2.03
C LEU A 428 13.89 10.80 -2.68
N PHE A 429 13.72 11.88 -1.93
CA PHE A 429 14.03 13.23 -2.35
C PHE A 429 14.89 13.92 -1.29
N VAL A 430 15.69 14.90 -1.71
CA VAL A 430 16.48 15.74 -0.82
C VAL A 430 16.18 17.22 -1.07
N TRP A 431 16.11 17.99 0.01
CA TRP A 431 15.93 19.43 -0.05
C TRP A 431 17.23 20.12 -0.47
N ASN A 432 17.19 20.86 -1.56
CA ASN A 432 18.35 21.61 -2.07
C ASN A 432 18.38 23.09 -1.65
N GLY A 433 17.48 23.49 -0.74
CA GLY A 433 17.30 24.89 -0.33
C GLY A 433 16.08 25.56 -0.95
N LYS A 434 15.56 25.03 -2.06
CA LYS A 434 14.39 25.60 -2.78
C LYS A 434 13.27 24.60 -2.99
N HIS A 435 13.61 23.37 -3.40
CA HIS A 435 12.65 22.29 -3.62
C HIS A 435 13.28 20.93 -3.31
N PHE A 436 12.46 19.89 -3.37
CA PHE A 436 12.88 18.51 -3.22
C PHE A 436 13.26 17.91 -4.58
N GLU A 437 14.54 17.56 -4.76
CA GLU A 437 15.03 16.89 -5.95
C GLU A 437 15.18 15.38 -5.73
N ILE A 438 15.10 14.58 -6.79
CA ILE A 438 15.22 13.12 -6.70
C ILE A 438 16.60 12.77 -6.12
N TYR A 439 16.59 11.94 -5.09
CA TYR A 439 17.78 11.46 -4.40
C TYR A 439 17.79 9.94 -4.41
N SER A 440 18.88 9.34 -4.89
CA SER A 440 18.98 7.89 -4.97
C SER A 440 19.37 7.27 -3.63
N ASP A 441 18.88 6.05 -3.39
CA ASP A 441 19.30 5.23 -2.24
C ASP A 441 20.84 5.04 -2.22
N GLU A 442 21.48 4.93 -3.37
CA GLU A 442 22.94 4.84 -3.48
C GLU A 442 23.66 6.12 -3.00
N GLN A 443 23.09 7.31 -3.28
CA GLN A 443 23.65 8.57 -2.76
C GLN A 443 23.52 8.65 -1.23
N LEU A 444 22.38 8.20 -0.68
CA LEU A 444 22.18 8.11 0.77
C LEU A 444 23.19 7.16 1.42
N LYS A 445 23.35 5.96 0.85
CA LYS A 445 24.32 4.97 1.31
C LYS A 445 25.75 5.51 1.26
N ARG A 446 26.14 6.18 0.18
CA ARG A 446 27.47 6.81 0.06
C ARG A 446 27.70 7.87 1.14
N ARG A 447 26.67 8.64 1.51
CA ARG A 447 26.78 9.58 2.63
C ARG A 447 26.94 8.88 3.97
N ALA A 448 26.20 7.80 4.22
CA ALA A 448 26.38 7.01 5.42
C ALA A 448 27.80 6.42 5.50
N ILE A 449 28.34 5.93 4.38
CA ILE A 449 29.74 5.47 4.28
C ILE A 449 30.71 6.60 4.64
N ASN A 450 30.55 7.79 4.04
CA ASN A 450 31.43 8.93 4.32
C ASN A 450 31.38 9.38 5.78
N ALA A 451 30.18 9.35 6.40
CA ALA A 451 30.02 9.70 7.80
C ALA A 451 30.68 8.68 8.75
N LEU A 452 30.62 7.40 8.39
CA LEU A 452 31.21 6.30 9.16
C LEU A 452 32.72 6.14 8.94
N GLY A 453 33.26 6.59 7.81
CA GLY A 453 34.67 6.45 7.48
C GLY A 453 35.13 4.99 7.47
N GLU A 454 36.18 4.68 8.23
CA GLU A 454 36.75 3.33 8.33
C GLU A 454 35.80 2.32 9.00
N GLU A 455 34.79 2.79 9.73
CA GLU A 455 33.81 1.97 10.43
C GLU A 455 32.56 1.63 9.57
N ALA A 456 32.60 1.98 8.28
CA ALA A 456 31.50 1.74 7.36
C ALA A 456 31.40 0.26 6.98
N THR A 457 30.34 -0.41 7.47
CA THR A 457 29.99 -1.78 7.04
C THR A 457 28.70 -1.78 6.24
N ALA A 458 28.52 -2.78 5.37
CA ALA A 458 27.31 -2.92 4.56
C ALA A 458 26.03 -2.97 5.41
N ALA A 459 26.09 -3.66 6.57
CA ALA A 459 24.96 -3.76 7.49
C ALA A 459 24.61 -2.41 8.14
N ARG A 460 25.60 -1.69 8.69
CA ARG A 460 25.40 -0.37 9.34
C ARG A 460 24.83 0.65 8.35
N VAL A 461 25.40 0.67 7.14
CA VAL A 461 24.98 1.57 6.05
C VAL A 461 23.53 1.26 5.61
N ALA A 462 23.20 -0.01 5.42
CA ALA A 462 21.86 -0.42 5.02
C ALA A 462 20.81 -0.08 6.09
N SER A 463 21.09 -0.41 7.35
CA SER A 463 20.16 -0.14 8.46
C SER A 463 19.89 1.36 8.63
N CYS A 464 20.94 2.18 8.68
CA CYS A 464 20.79 3.63 8.85
C CYS A 464 20.09 4.30 7.67
N SER A 465 20.38 3.86 6.45
CA SER A 465 19.71 4.39 5.24
C SER A 465 18.21 4.07 5.26
N SER A 466 17.85 2.83 5.62
CA SER A 466 16.45 2.40 5.76
C SER A 466 15.71 3.21 6.84
N LEU A 467 16.36 3.43 7.98
CA LEU A 467 15.81 4.21 9.08
C LEU A 467 15.63 5.69 8.68
N ALA A 468 16.61 6.29 8.00
CA ALA A 468 16.53 7.67 7.49
C ALA A 468 15.39 7.85 6.47
N MET A 469 15.18 6.88 5.57
CA MET A 469 14.03 6.89 4.65
C MET A 469 12.70 6.82 5.40
N THR A 470 12.60 5.94 6.41
CA THR A 470 11.39 5.80 7.22
C THR A 470 11.07 7.09 8.01
N MET A 471 12.10 7.74 8.54
CA MET A 471 11.96 8.99 9.29
C MET A 471 11.58 10.19 8.43
N SER A 472 11.91 10.15 7.13
CA SER A 472 11.61 11.20 6.17
C SER A 472 10.33 10.94 5.37
N ALA A 473 9.55 9.92 5.74
CA ALA A 473 8.28 9.61 5.08
C ALA A 473 7.32 10.80 5.13
N ILE A 474 6.64 11.04 4.01
CA ILE A 474 5.61 12.09 3.90
C ILE A 474 4.53 11.86 4.98
N PRO A 475 4.12 12.90 5.72
CA PRO A 475 3.07 12.78 6.73
C PRO A 475 1.77 12.20 6.17
N HIS A 476 1.07 11.41 6.98
CA HIS A 476 -0.21 10.83 6.58
C HIS A 476 -1.20 11.92 6.15
N GLY A 477 -1.85 11.71 4.99
CA GLY A 477 -2.82 12.65 4.42
C GLY A 477 -2.21 13.75 3.53
N ARG A 478 -0.87 13.85 3.44
CA ARG A 478 -0.16 14.74 2.51
C ARG A 478 0.27 14.00 1.25
N SER A 479 0.57 14.73 0.18
CA SER A 479 1.13 14.15 -1.04
C SER A 479 2.11 15.11 -1.73
N LEU A 480 2.87 14.62 -2.71
CA LEU A 480 3.83 15.44 -3.43
C LEU A 480 3.13 16.59 -4.18
N ASN A 481 3.60 17.82 -3.97
CA ASN A 481 3.01 19.04 -4.56
C ASN A 481 1.51 19.14 -4.28
N ASP A 482 1.08 18.93 -3.03
CA ASP A 482 -0.33 18.89 -2.63
C ASP A 482 -1.02 20.25 -2.49
N ARG A 483 -0.34 21.33 -2.90
CA ARG A 483 -0.88 22.69 -2.95
C ARG A 483 -0.92 23.16 -4.41
N ASP A 484 -2.01 22.86 -5.10
CA ASP A 484 -2.15 23.10 -6.55
C ASP A 484 -2.08 24.58 -6.97
N ASP A 485 -2.35 25.49 -6.03
CA ASP A 485 -2.33 26.94 -6.26
C ASP A 485 -0.93 27.56 -6.09
N TRP A 486 0.06 26.77 -5.68
CA TRP A 486 1.42 27.24 -5.40
C TRP A 486 2.43 26.63 -6.36
N LEU A 487 3.27 27.48 -6.97
CA LEU A 487 4.37 27.10 -7.83
C LEU A 487 5.69 27.41 -7.15
N CYS A 488 6.61 26.44 -7.15
CA CYS A 488 8.00 26.72 -6.79
C CYS A 488 8.71 27.32 -8.00
N ILE A 489 9.18 28.56 -7.85
CA ILE A 489 9.94 29.31 -8.86
C ILE A 489 11.33 29.69 -8.32
N GLU A 490 12.21 30.25 -9.14
CA GLU A 490 13.62 30.47 -8.77
C GLU A 490 13.81 31.31 -7.49
N ASN A 491 12.94 32.31 -7.28
CA ASN A 491 12.97 33.27 -6.16
C ASN A 491 11.92 33.04 -5.06
N GLY A 492 11.11 31.98 -5.10
CA GLY A 492 10.18 31.65 -4.01
C GLY A 492 9.04 30.70 -4.38
N MET A 493 8.06 30.62 -3.50
CA MET A 493 6.78 29.95 -3.73
C MET A 493 5.75 30.99 -4.18
N LEU A 494 5.31 30.95 -5.43
CA LEU A 494 4.34 31.88 -5.99
C LEU A 494 2.94 31.27 -5.95
N ASN A 495 1.99 31.96 -5.32
CA ASN A 495 0.57 31.61 -5.44
C ASN A 495 0.01 32.14 -6.77
N VAL A 496 -0.44 31.26 -7.66
CA VAL A 496 -0.93 31.66 -9.01
C VAL A 496 -2.32 32.28 -9.00
N THR A 497 -3.02 32.28 -7.87
CA THR A 497 -4.33 32.92 -7.73
C THR A 497 -4.20 34.31 -7.12
N THR A 498 -3.40 34.46 -6.07
CA THR A 498 -3.24 35.73 -5.35
C THR A 498 -2.03 36.54 -5.80
N LEU A 499 -1.10 35.92 -6.54
CA LEU A 499 0.21 36.46 -6.91
C LEU A 499 1.11 36.79 -5.70
N GLU A 500 0.82 36.19 -4.55
CA GLU A 500 1.66 36.27 -3.36
C GLU A 500 2.93 35.44 -3.55
N LEU A 501 4.09 36.05 -3.29
CA LEU A 501 5.38 35.37 -3.28
C LEU A 501 5.84 35.12 -1.85
N ALA A 502 5.86 33.85 -1.44
CA ALA A 502 6.37 33.41 -0.15
C ALA A 502 7.80 32.85 -0.29
N PRO A 503 8.60 32.82 0.81
CA PRO A 503 9.87 32.12 0.81
C PRO A 503 9.72 30.63 0.51
N HIS A 504 10.79 30.02 -0.01
CA HIS A 504 10.89 28.57 -0.16
C HIS A 504 10.72 27.87 1.19
N ASP A 505 9.82 26.89 1.25
CA ASP A 505 9.57 26.11 2.45
C ASP A 505 9.33 24.64 2.12
N ARG A 506 9.84 23.76 2.98
CA ARG A 506 9.73 22.30 2.84
C ARG A 506 8.29 21.83 2.98
N ASP A 507 7.45 22.55 3.71
CA ASP A 507 6.05 22.20 3.93
C ASP A 507 5.19 22.27 2.65
N TYR A 508 5.68 22.90 1.58
CA TYR A 508 5.03 22.83 0.26
C TYR A 508 5.21 21.48 -0.45
N LEU A 509 6.13 20.63 0.01
CA LEU A 509 6.45 19.33 -0.59
C LEU A 509 6.69 19.42 -2.11
N ALA A 510 7.26 20.55 -2.55
CA ALA A 510 7.47 20.87 -3.95
C ALA A 510 8.60 20.00 -4.52
N THR A 511 8.29 19.23 -5.57
CA THR A 511 9.27 18.43 -6.33
C THR A 511 9.50 18.97 -7.73
N ILE A 512 8.79 20.05 -8.08
CA ILE A 512 8.83 20.68 -9.39
C ILE A 512 9.17 22.15 -9.16
N MET A 513 10.29 22.61 -9.71
CA MET A 513 10.69 24.01 -9.71
C MET A 513 10.80 24.52 -11.15
N LEU A 514 10.22 25.69 -11.41
CA LEU A 514 10.35 26.41 -12.68
C LEU A 514 11.54 27.38 -12.58
N PRO A 515 12.47 27.41 -13.56
CA PRO A 515 13.70 28.20 -13.49
C PRO A 515 13.47 29.65 -13.95
N VAL A 516 12.42 30.30 -13.42
CA VAL A 516 12.00 31.67 -13.74
C VAL A 516 11.81 32.45 -12.45
N ARG A 517 11.91 33.78 -12.53
CA ARG A 517 11.64 34.69 -11.42
C ARG A 517 10.33 35.44 -11.64
N TYR A 518 9.70 35.80 -10.54
CA TYR A 518 8.53 36.67 -10.54
C TYR A 518 8.83 37.97 -9.78
N ASP A 519 8.54 39.11 -10.40
CA ASP A 519 8.61 40.42 -9.77
C ASP A 519 7.55 41.35 -10.40
N SER A 520 6.48 41.59 -9.64
CA SER A 520 5.34 42.39 -10.10
C SER A 520 5.65 43.84 -10.45
N GLU A 521 6.81 44.37 -10.04
CA GLU A 521 7.16 45.79 -10.20
C GLU A 521 8.25 46.02 -11.26
N THR A 522 9.22 45.10 -11.36
CA THR A 522 10.46 45.36 -12.12
C THR A 522 10.63 44.53 -13.38
N THR A 523 9.88 43.43 -13.56
CA THR A 523 10.03 42.57 -14.72
C THR A 523 9.68 43.32 -16.02
N PRO A 524 10.63 43.45 -16.96
CA PRO A 524 10.35 44.10 -18.24
C PRO A 524 9.33 43.30 -19.06
N LYS A 525 8.45 44.02 -19.75
CA LYS A 525 7.56 43.41 -20.74
C LYS A 525 8.39 42.69 -21.82
N PRO A 526 8.04 41.46 -22.23
CA PRO A 526 8.84 40.69 -23.19
C PRO A 526 8.55 41.17 -24.63
N GLU A 527 9.11 42.31 -25.02
CA GLU A 527 8.81 42.96 -26.30
C GLU A 527 9.20 42.09 -27.50
N ARG A 528 10.40 41.47 -27.46
CA ARG A 528 10.87 40.64 -28.58
C ARG A 528 10.00 39.40 -28.76
N TRP A 529 9.55 38.78 -27.67
CA TRP A 529 8.58 37.68 -27.69
C TRP A 529 7.27 38.09 -28.35
N LEU A 530 6.70 39.22 -27.96
CA LEU A 530 5.44 39.71 -28.54
C LEU A 530 5.57 40.02 -30.03
N THR A 531 6.67 40.67 -30.44
CA THR A 531 6.97 40.89 -31.85
C THR A 531 7.13 39.57 -32.60
N PHE A 532 7.84 38.60 -32.02
CA PHE A 532 8.02 37.28 -32.63
C PHE A 532 6.68 36.57 -32.88
N LEU A 533 5.75 36.61 -31.91
CA LEU A 533 4.42 36.02 -32.08
C LEU A 533 3.60 36.76 -33.14
N ALA A 534 3.66 38.09 -33.18
CA ALA A 534 3.01 38.90 -34.20
C ALA A 534 3.58 38.63 -35.61
N GLU A 535 4.88 38.37 -35.75
CA GLU A 535 5.53 38.02 -37.01
C GLU A 535 5.13 36.64 -37.53
N THR A 536 4.95 35.68 -36.62
CA THR A 536 4.83 34.25 -36.95
C THR A 536 3.39 33.73 -36.97
N ILE A 537 2.57 34.10 -35.98
CA ILE A 537 1.18 33.67 -35.83
C ILE A 537 0.23 34.73 -36.44
N GLN A 538 0.58 36.01 -36.34
CA GLN A 538 -0.08 37.18 -36.95
C GLN A 538 -1.49 37.51 -36.44
N THR A 539 -2.26 36.54 -35.95
CA THR A 539 -3.62 36.75 -35.43
C THR A 539 -3.62 36.80 -33.91
N GLU A 540 -4.31 37.78 -33.31
CA GLU A 540 -4.40 37.94 -31.86
C GLU A 540 -5.10 36.77 -31.15
N GLY A 541 -6.13 36.19 -31.76
CA GLY A 541 -6.90 35.07 -31.20
C GLY A 541 -6.05 33.84 -30.87
N PRO A 542 -5.32 33.25 -31.83
CA PRO A 542 -4.39 32.15 -31.57
C PRO A 542 -3.23 32.54 -30.64
N ILE A 543 -2.75 33.80 -30.67
CA ILE A 543 -1.74 34.30 -29.71
C ILE A 543 -2.30 34.26 -28.28
N ALA A 544 -3.54 34.69 -28.07
CA ALA A 544 -4.20 34.62 -26.78
C ALA A 544 -4.41 33.16 -26.30
N GLN A 545 -4.74 32.25 -27.21
CA GLN A 545 -4.83 30.81 -26.91
C GLN A 545 -3.46 30.21 -26.56
N LEU A 546 -2.38 30.63 -27.24
CA LEU A 546 -1.02 30.23 -26.89
C LEU A 546 -0.64 30.74 -25.51
N GLN A 547 -0.95 31.99 -25.18
CA GLN A 547 -0.73 32.58 -23.86
C GLN A 547 -1.41 31.76 -22.76
N GLU A 548 -2.68 31.42 -22.95
CA GLU A 548 -3.47 30.59 -22.03
C GLU A 548 -2.85 29.20 -21.88
N PHE A 549 -2.41 28.59 -22.99
CA PHE A 549 -1.82 27.27 -22.95
C PHE A 549 -0.46 27.26 -22.25
N MET A 550 0.37 28.28 -22.51
CA MET A 550 1.64 28.46 -21.81
C MET A 550 1.43 28.66 -20.30
N GLY A 551 0.41 29.43 -19.91
CA GLY A 551 0.00 29.56 -18.50
C GLY A 551 -0.49 28.23 -17.91
N TYR A 552 -1.27 27.48 -18.68
CA TYR A 552 -1.75 26.15 -18.29
C TYR A 552 -0.60 25.14 -18.05
N CYS A 553 0.48 25.24 -18.84
CA CYS A 553 1.69 24.43 -18.68
C CYS A 553 2.37 24.59 -17.31
N LEU A 554 2.17 25.71 -16.61
CA LEU A 554 2.76 26.00 -15.31
C LEU A 554 2.12 25.17 -14.18
N THR A 555 0.86 24.77 -14.33
CA THR A 555 0.05 24.13 -13.27
C THR A 555 -0.02 22.61 -13.40
N ARG A 556 -0.43 21.89 -12.36
CA ARG A 556 -0.68 20.44 -12.42
C ARG A 556 -2.11 20.07 -12.85
N GLN A 557 -2.96 21.05 -13.12
CA GLN A 557 -4.36 20.82 -13.47
C GLN A 557 -4.48 20.23 -14.88
N THR A 558 -5.46 19.34 -15.08
CA THR A 558 -5.79 18.75 -16.39
C THR A 558 -7.20 19.14 -16.89
N LYS A 559 -7.91 19.98 -16.12
CA LYS A 559 -9.36 20.26 -16.28
C LYS A 559 -9.80 20.84 -17.63
N PHE A 560 -8.89 21.41 -18.41
CA PHE A 560 -9.24 22.03 -19.68
C PHE A 560 -9.12 21.08 -20.88
N ASP A 561 -8.61 19.86 -20.65
CA ASP A 561 -8.55 18.79 -21.64
C ASP A 561 -7.92 19.23 -22.98
N LYS A 562 -6.81 20.00 -22.98
CA LYS A 562 -6.15 20.46 -24.22
C LYS A 562 -4.73 19.91 -24.42
N CYS A 563 -4.45 19.57 -25.67
CA CYS A 563 -3.15 19.31 -26.28
C CYS A 563 -2.88 20.40 -27.32
N LEU A 564 -1.70 21.01 -27.29
CA LEU A 564 -1.28 22.04 -28.23
C LEU A 564 -0.65 21.42 -29.47
N LEU A 565 -1.18 21.76 -30.64
CA LEU A 565 -0.63 21.32 -31.93
C LEU A 565 -0.14 22.54 -32.71
N LEU A 566 1.18 22.70 -32.80
CA LEU A 566 1.83 23.77 -33.56
C LEU A 566 1.98 23.33 -35.02
N LEU A 567 1.38 24.08 -35.94
CA LEU A 567 1.33 23.75 -37.37
C LEU A 567 2.08 24.79 -38.21
N GLY A 568 2.82 24.35 -39.22
CA GLY A 568 3.42 25.27 -40.19
C GLY A 568 4.47 24.61 -41.09
N PRO A 569 4.87 25.24 -42.19
CA PRO A 569 5.67 24.63 -43.26
C PRO A 569 7.13 24.28 -42.88
N GLY A 570 7.57 24.63 -41.66
CA GLY A 570 8.95 24.44 -41.21
C GLY A 570 9.78 25.71 -41.42
N SER A 571 10.82 25.91 -40.61
CA SER A 571 11.56 27.18 -40.52
C SER A 571 10.65 28.38 -40.25
N ASP A 572 9.65 28.20 -39.39
CA ASP A 572 8.55 29.15 -39.15
C ASP A 572 8.49 29.67 -37.70
N GLY A 573 9.34 29.15 -36.81
CA GLY A 573 9.41 29.59 -35.41
C GLY A 573 8.79 28.62 -34.39
N LYS A 574 8.12 27.54 -34.82
CA LYS A 574 7.54 26.53 -33.90
C LYS A 574 8.55 26.02 -32.86
N SER A 575 9.76 25.68 -33.32
CA SER A 575 10.83 25.20 -32.45
C SER A 575 11.29 26.24 -31.42
N LYS A 576 11.15 27.54 -31.71
CA LYS A 576 11.50 28.62 -30.77
C LYS A 576 10.47 28.71 -29.64
N VAL A 577 9.18 28.62 -29.95
CA VAL A 577 8.11 28.52 -28.93
C VAL A 577 8.33 27.30 -28.04
N ILE A 578 8.61 26.14 -28.62
CA ILE A 578 8.90 24.91 -27.87
C ILE A 578 10.09 25.10 -26.92
N LYS A 579 11.18 25.71 -27.39
CA LYS A 579 12.38 25.96 -26.57
C LYS A 579 12.08 26.90 -25.41
N VAL A 580 11.39 28.02 -25.66
CA VAL A 580 10.96 28.96 -24.62
C VAL A 580 10.06 28.26 -23.59
N LEU A 581 9.10 27.47 -24.05
CA LEU A 581 8.19 26.74 -23.17
C LEU A 581 8.92 25.71 -22.30
N ARG A 582 9.89 24.96 -22.85
CA ARG A 582 10.74 24.04 -22.09
C ARG A 582 11.63 24.77 -21.08
N ALA A 583 12.21 25.90 -21.46
CA ALA A 583 13.01 26.72 -20.56
C ALA A 583 12.16 27.26 -19.41
N MET A 584 10.97 27.79 -19.70
CA MET A 584 10.04 28.34 -18.70
C MET A 584 9.54 27.27 -17.71
N VAL A 585 9.18 26.08 -18.20
CA VAL A 585 8.72 24.97 -17.35
C VAL A 585 9.89 24.28 -16.64
N GLY A 586 11.10 24.36 -17.21
CA GLY A 586 12.30 23.69 -16.73
C GLY A 586 12.53 22.34 -17.40
N GLU A 587 13.76 22.11 -17.88
CA GLU A 587 14.13 20.90 -18.62
C GLU A 587 13.90 19.60 -17.82
N ALA A 588 14.13 19.63 -16.51
CA ALA A 588 13.88 18.50 -15.62
C ALA A 588 12.40 18.11 -15.56
N ASN A 589 11.48 19.04 -15.84
CA ASN A 589 10.04 18.87 -15.78
C ASN A 589 9.44 18.46 -17.14
N CYS A 590 10.28 18.26 -18.15
CA CYS A 590 9.89 17.95 -19.52
C CYS A 590 10.13 16.46 -19.88
N SER A 591 9.34 15.96 -20.83
CA SER A 591 9.56 14.69 -21.56
C SER A 591 9.41 14.90 -23.07
N ALA A 592 9.79 13.90 -23.86
CA ALA A 592 9.76 13.95 -25.32
C ALA A 592 9.14 12.69 -25.97
N VAL A 593 8.00 12.25 -25.46
CA VAL A 593 7.26 11.11 -26.00
C VAL A 593 6.48 11.55 -27.25
N SER A 594 6.72 10.88 -28.38
CA SER A 594 5.99 11.12 -29.63
C SER A 594 4.53 10.70 -29.51
N MET A 595 3.68 11.10 -30.47
CA MET A 595 2.26 10.74 -30.39
C MET A 595 2.02 9.24 -30.58
N THR A 596 2.85 8.55 -31.38
CA THR A 596 2.86 7.08 -31.45
C THR A 596 3.39 6.45 -30.17
N GLY A 597 4.41 7.05 -29.56
CA GLY A 597 5.03 6.56 -28.32
C GLY A 597 4.10 6.59 -27.11
N LEU A 598 3.00 7.35 -27.17
CA LEU A 598 1.97 7.34 -26.11
C LEU A 598 1.32 5.97 -25.95
N GLU A 599 1.28 5.13 -26.98
CA GLU A 599 0.72 3.77 -26.93
C GLU A 599 1.71 2.76 -26.33
N ASP A 600 3.02 3.06 -26.39
CA ASP A 600 4.08 2.23 -25.84
C ASP A 600 4.22 2.43 -24.32
N GLN A 601 3.98 1.36 -23.55
CA GLN A 601 4.03 1.38 -22.08
C GLN A 601 5.39 1.81 -21.49
N PHE A 602 6.49 1.57 -22.21
CA PHE A 602 7.83 1.94 -21.76
C PHE A 602 8.13 3.40 -22.05
N GLN A 603 7.74 3.91 -23.22
CA GLN A 603 7.92 5.32 -23.54
C GLN A 603 7.01 6.21 -22.69
N ARG A 604 5.75 5.78 -22.48
CA ARG A 604 4.78 6.48 -21.64
C ARG A 604 5.22 6.60 -20.17
N SER A 605 6.08 5.70 -19.68
CA SER A 605 6.66 5.82 -18.33
C SER A 605 7.46 7.12 -18.13
N ALA A 606 7.98 7.72 -19.21
CA ALA A 606 8.72 8.98 -19.16
C ALA A 606 7.84 10.20 -18.81
N LEU A 607 6.50 10.06 -18.90
CA LEU A 607 5.55 11.12 -18.52
C LEU A 607 5.36 11.23 -17.00
N PHE A 608 5.82 10.22 -16.24
CA PHE A 608 5.66 10.20 -14.79
C PHE A 608 6.33 11.41 -14.13
N GLY A 609 5.55 12.20 -13.40
CA GLY A 609 6.01 13.38 -12.67
C GLY A 609 6.39 14.58 -13.55
N LYS A 610 6.00 14.61 -14.84
CA LYS A 610 6.32 15.71 -15.78
C LYS A 610 5.16 16.69 -15.94
N LEU A 611 5.48 17.98 -16.14
CA LEU A 611 4.50 19.03 -16.44
C LEU A 611 4.29 19.22 -17.95
N LEU A 612 5.32 18.97 -18.76
CA LEU A 612 5.29 19.21 -20.19
C LEU A 612 5.84 18.01 -20.98
N ASN A 613 5.14 17.61 -22.03
CA ASN A 613 5.66 16.68 -23.02
C ASN A 613 5.75 17.38 -24.36
N VAL A 614 6.92 17.36 -24.99
CA VAL A 614 7.14 17.93 -26.32
C VAL A 614 7.55 16.83 -27.30
N GLY A 615 6.64 16.44 -28.19
CA GLY A 615 6.95 15.49 -29.26
C GLY A 615 7.19 16.17 -30.60
N THR A 616 8.20 15.70 -31.34
CA THR A 616 8.59 16.26 -32.65
C THR A 616 8.23 15.38 -33.84
N GLU A 617 7.62 14.21 -33.61
CA GLU A 617 7.30 13.24 -34.67
C GLU A 617 5.81 12.93 -34.70
N VAL A 618 5.18 13.31 -35.81
CA VAL A 618 3.86 12.84 -36.21
C VAL A 618 4.07 11.94 -37.42
N THR A 619 3.88 10.63 -37.23
CA THR A 619 4.04 9.65 -38.31
C THR A 619 2.83 9.68 -39.25
N THR A 620 2.97 9.07 -40.44
CA THR A 620 1.87 8.89 -41.40
C THR A 620 0.95 7.73 -41.04
N ALA A 621 1.33 6.90 -40.07
CA ALA A 621 0.52 5.80 -39.57
C ALA A 621 -0.66 6.34 -38.76
N ALA A 622 -1.82 5.72 -38.93
CA ALA A 622 -3.03 6.14 -38.24
C ALA A 622 -2.92 5.79 -36.75
N LEU A 623 -3.03 6.79 -35.89
CA LEU A 623 -2.84 6.66 -34.45
C LEU A 623 -4.12 6.18 -33.75
N GLU A 624 -3.95 5.30 -32.76
CA GLU A 624 -4.92 5.09 -31.70
C GLU A 624 -4.90 6.28 -30.74
N SER A 625 -5.98 6.48 -30.00
CA SER A 625 -6.19 7.71 -29.22
C SER A 625 -6.61 7.48 -27.77
N GLU A 626 -6.61 6.23 -27.31
CA GLU A 626 -7.09 5.88 -25.97
C GLU A 626 -6.20 6.53 -24.91
N TYR A 627 -4.89 6.24 -24.91
CA TYR A 627 -3.95 6.85 -23.98
C TYR A 627 -3.81 8.35 -24.21
N PHE A 628 -3.88 8.82 -25.46
CA PHE A 628 -3.92 10.27 -25.72
C PHE A 628 -5.07 10.96 -24.98
N LYS A 629 -6.29 10.42 -25.08
CA LYS A 629 -7.47 11.01 -24.42
C LYS A 629 -7.34 10.98 -22.91
N ALA A 630 -6.88 9.86 -22.34
CA ALA A 630 -6.66 9.66 -20.91
C ALA A 630 -5.57 10.59 -20.35
N ILE A 631 -4.45 10.76 -21.08
CA ILE A 631 -3.35 11.63 -20.64
C ILE A 631 -3.79 13.10 -20.63
N VAL A 632 -4.53 13.53 -21.65
CA VAL A 632 -5.00 14.92 -21.75
C VAL A 632 -6.02 15.26 -20.67
N THR A 633 -6.87 14.31 -20.25
CA THR A 633 -7.83 14.48 -19.14
C THR A 633 -7.21 14.28 -17.76
N GLY A 634 -6.05 13.63 -17.68
CA GLY A 634 -5.46 13.23 -16.41
C GLY A 634 -6.13 12.00 -15.79
N ASP A 635 -6.63 11.08 -16.60
CA ASP A 635 -7.14 9.79 -16.12
C ASP A 635 -5.96 8.87 -15.73
N PRO A 636 -6.11 7.99 -14.71
CA PRO A 636 -5.08 7.02 -14.35
C PRO A 636 -4.69 6.12 -15.53
N ILE A 637 -3.39 5.94 -15.73
CA ILE A 637 -2.82 5.12 -16.80
C ILE A 637 -1.77 4.15 -16.26
N GLN A 638 -1.61 3.03 -16.95
CA GLN A 638 -0.58 2.04 -16.69
C GLN A 638 0.69 2.33 -17.51
N ALA A 639 1.86 2.18 -16.91
CA ALA A 639 3.15 2.25 -17.57
C ALA A 639 4.15 1.28 -16.93
N SER A 640 5.25 1.00 -17.62
CA SER A 640 6.28 0.08 -17.11
C SER A 640 7.66 0.65 -17.38
N PHE A 641 8.52 0.68 -16.36
CA PHE A 641 9.95 0.88 -16.62
C PHE A 641 10.54 -0.41 -17.22
N LYS A 642 11.53 -0.30 -18.10
CA LYS A 642 12.20 -1.48 -18.66
C LYS A 642 12.73 -2.37 -17.52
N HIS A 643 12.42 -3.66 -17.58
CA HIS A 643 12.82 -4.66 -16.59
C HIS A 643 12.26 -4.45 -15.17
N LYS A 644 11.18 -3.66 -15.01
CA LYS A 644 10.44 -3.52 -13.75
C LYS A 644 8.96 -3.83 -13.96
N ASP A 645 8.25 -4.07 -12.86
CA ASP A 645 6.80 -4.28 -12.88
C ASP A 645 6.06 -3.03 -13.39
N SER A 646 4.86 -3.26 -13.93
CA SER A 646 3.95 -2.19 -14.32
C SER A 646 3.45 -1.43 -13.10
N PHE A 647 3.32 -0.12 -13.24
CA PHE A 647 2.77 0.76 -12.21
C PHE A 647 1.68 1.67 -12.80
N GLU A 648 0.76 2.08 -11.93
CA GLU A 648 -0.29 3.03 -12.26
C GLU A 648 0.09 4.43 -11.80
N PHE A 649 -0.21 5.45 -12.60
CA PHE A 649 -0.11 6.84 -12.17
C PHE A 649 -1.12 7.74 -12.89
N THR A 650 -1.39 8.89 -12.26
CA THR A 650 -2.23 9.95 -12.83
C THR A 650 -1.34 11.01 -13.49
N PRO A 651 -1.41 11.20 -14.82
CA PRO A 651 -0.59 12.17 -15.51
C PRO A 651 -1.13 13.59 -15.29
N CYS A 652 -0.22 14.55 -15.05
CA CYS A 652 -0.51 16.00 -15.03
C CYS A 652 0.17 16.75 -16.18
N VAL A 653 0.70 16.00 -17.16
CA VAL A 653 1.53 16.51 -18.25
C VAL A 653 0.67 17.19 -19.32
N LYS A 654 1.07 18.38 -19.78
CA LYS A 654 0.46 19.02 -20.96
C LYS A 654 1.21 18.56 -22.20
N LEU A 655 0.46 18.09 -23.20
CA LEU A 655 1.02 17.60 -24.45
C LEU A 655 1.18 18.75 -25.46
N VAL A 656 2.37 18.84 -26.07
CA VAL A 656 2.69 19.76 -27.15
C VAL A 656 3.33 18.98 -28.29
N TYR A 657 2.80 19.16 -29.50
CA TYR A 657 3.35 18.57 -30.70
C TYR A 657 3.57 19.64 -31.76
N ALA A 658 4.72 19.62 -32.42
CA ALA A 658 4.95 20.38 -33.64
C ALA A 658 4.83 19.47 -34.85
N ALA A 659 4.08 19.90 -35.86
CA ALA A 659 3.89 19.14 -37.08
C ALA A 659 3.86 20.06 -38.31
N ASN A 660 4.38 19.57 -39.43
CA ASN A 660 4.27 20.28 -40.70
C ASN A 660 2.96 19.96 -41.43
N LYS A 661 2.40 18.79 -41.16
CA LYS A 661 1.11 18.32 -41.68
C LYS A 661 0.31 17.71 -40.55
N LEU A 662 -1.01 17.78 -40.65
CA LEU A 662 -1.91 17.20 -39.66
C LEU A 662 -1.75 15.66 -39.61
N PRO A 663 -1.68 15.06 -38.40
CA PRO A 663 -1.63 13.61 -38.23
C PRO A 663 -2.83 12.91 -38.85
N ARG A 664 -2.69 11.68 -39.32
CA ARG A 664 -3.87 10.82 -39.50
C ARG A 664 -4.18 10.07 -38.21
N VAL A 665 -5.46 10.04 -37.83
CA VAL A 665 -5.91 9.35 -36.62
C VAL A 665 -7.04 8.38 -36.94
N MET A 666 -7.09 7.26 -36.22
CA MET A 666 -8.16 6.28 -36.38
C MET A 666 -9.47 6.77 -35.72
N ASP A 667 -9.35 7.55 -34.66
CA ASP A 667 -10.48 8.06 -33.89
C ASP A 667 -11.09 9.31 -34.56
N ASN A 668 -12.28 9.13 -35.13
CA ASN A 668 -13.08 10.19 -35.74
C ASN A 668 -14.07 10.84 -34.75
N SER A 669 -14.00 10.55 -33.44
CA SER A 669 -14.95 11.07 -32.46
C SER A 669 -14.68 12.53 -32.08
N ASP A 670 -15.73 13.23 -31.66
CA ASP A 670 -15.58 14.59 -31.10
C ASP A 670 -14.67 14.61 -29.85
N GLY A 671 -14.63 13.50 -29.11
CA GLY A 671 -13.76 13.33 -27.96
C GLY A 671 -12.28 13.53 -28.28
N TYR A 672 -11.80 13.05 -29.43
CA TYR A 672 -10.41 13.33 -29.85
C TYR A 672 -10.22 14.80 -30.22
N PHE A 673 -11.02 15.31 -31.17
CA PHE A 673 -10.80 16.64 -31.74
C PHE A 673 -11.01 17.78 -30.75
N ARG A 674 -11.95 17.67 -29.81
CA ARG A 674 -12.15 18.69 -28.78
C ARG A 674 -10.93 18.88 -27.88
N ARG A 675 -10.03 17.89 -27.82
CA ARG A 675 -8.78 17.94 -27.05
C ARG A 675 -7.63 18.59 -27.79
N ILE A 676 -7.77 18.90 -29.08
CA ILE A 676 -6.72 19.55 -29.86
C ILE A 676 -6.93 21.07 -29.84
N LEU A 677 -5.84 21.80 -29.61
CA LEU A 677 -5.73 23.24 -29.76
C LEU A 677 -4.70 23.52 -30.87
N PRO A 678 -5.14 23.64 -32.15
CA PRO A 678 -4.23 23.88 -33.25
C PRO A 678 -3.85 25.37 -33.33
N ILE A 679 -2.55 25.66 -33.46
CA ILE A 679 -2.06 27.03 -33.70
C ILE A 679 -1.17 27.02 -34.93
N GLN A 680 -1.56 27.79 -35.95
CA GLN A 680 -0.86 27.86 -37.23
C GLN A 680 0.16 28.99 -37.25
N PHE A 681 1.38 28.65 -37.67
CA PHE A 681 2.46 29.56 -38.00
C PHE A 681 2.38 29.85 -39.49
N LYS A 682 2.13 31.11 -39.84
CA LYS A 682 1.82 31.56 -41.19
C LYS A 682 3.04 32.03 -41.97
N ARG A 683 4.10 32.42 -41.25
CA ARG A 683 5.34 32.93 -41.83
C ARG A 683 6.41 31.85 -41.86
N GLN A 684 7.03 31.66 -43.02
CA GLN A 684 8.22 30.84 -43.19
C GLN A 684 9.44 31.76 -43.42
N PHE A 685 10.50 31.57 -42.65
CA PHE A 685 11.76 32.27 -42.80
C PHE A 685 12.69 31.44 -43.69
N LEU A 686 12.93 31.92 -44.91
CA LEU A 686 13.81 31.27 -45.88
C LEU A 686 15.26 31.76 -45.73
N GLU A 687 16.19 31.04 -46.37
CA GLU A 687 17.61 31.40 -46.39
C GLU A 687 17.78 32.82 -46.98
N ASN A 688 18.45 33.70 -46.23
CA ASN A 688 18.61 35.15 -46.50
C ASN A 688 17.38 36.05 -46.26
N ASP A 689 16.34 35.61 -45.54
CA ASP A 689 15.30 36.55 -45.08
C ASP A 689 15.96 37.62 -44.17
N PRO A 690 15.88 38.92 -44.50
CA PRO A 690 16.49 39.99 -43.69
C PRO A 690 15.89 40.11 -42.29
N ALA A 691 14.70 39.55 -42.05
CA ALA A 691 14.10 39.44 -40.72
C ALA A 691 14.59 38.22 -39.93
N MET A 692 15.40 37.35 -40.54
CA MET A 692 16.01 36.22 -39.85
C MET A 692 17.07 36.74 -38.87
N ASP A 693 16.78 36.62 -37.58
CA ASP A 693 17.66 37.02 -36.50
C ASP A 693 18.41 35.79 -35.96
N PRO A 694 19.72 35.64 -36.22
CA PRO A 694 20.49 34.48 -35.77
C PRO A 694 20.53 34.35 -34.25
N ASP A 695 20.42 35.46 -33.53
CA ASP A 695 20.45 35.54 -32.07
C ASP A 695 19.04 35.59 -31.44
N LEU A 696 17.99 35.33 -32.23
CA LEU A 696 16.62 35.34 -31.74
C LEU A 696 16.44 34.49 -30.49
N GLU A 697 17.07 33.32 -30.46
CA GLU A 697 16.96 32.42 -29.31
C GLU A 697 17.55 33.03 -28.03
N GLY A 698 18.73 33.65 -28.11
CA GLY A 698 19.35 34.32 -26.97
C GLY A 698 18.48 35.47 -26.45
N LYS A 699 17.91 36.27 -27.36
CA LYS A 699 17.00 37.37 -27.02
C LYS A 699 15.71 36.89 -26.34
N LEU A 700 15.10 35.82 -26.85
CA LEU A 700 13.89 35.25 -26.24
C LEU A 700 14.18 34.64 -24.87
N MET A 701 15.34 34.00 -24.69
CA MET A 701 15.75 33.46 -23.38
C MET A 701 16.08 34.57 -22.38
N ALA A 702 16.57 35.72 -22.84
CA ALA A 702 16.79 36.89 -21.98
C ALA A 702 15.47 37.49 -21.46
N GLU A 703 14.35 37.27 -22.14
CA GLU A 703 13.02 37.73 -21.75
C GLU A 703 12.22 36.68 -20.96
N LEU A 704 12.82 35.56 -20.55
CA LEU A 704 12.09 34.39 -20.02
C LEU A 704 11.18 34.72 -18.83
N ASP A 705 11.64 35.55 -17.89
CA ASP A 705 10.84 36.00 -16.73
C ASP A 705 9.62 36.83 -17.17
N GLY A 706 9.79 37.73 -18.14
CA GLY A 706 8.69 38.51 -18.72
C GLY A 706 7.71 37.63 -19.51
N ILE A 707 8.22 36.58 -20.19
CA ILE A 707 7.37 35.60 -20.89
C ILE A 707 6.57 34.76 -19.88
N PHE A 708 7.16 34.42 -18.74
CA PHE A 708 6.47 33.75 -17.65
C PHE A 708 5.33 34.61 -17.08
N GLU A 709 5.57 35.89 -16.80
CA GLU A 709 4.51 36.80 -16.36
C GLU A 709 3.42 37.00 -17.43
N TRP A 710 3.81 37.07 -18.70
CA TRP A 710 2.86 37.07 -19.81
C TRP A 710 2.02 35.78 -19.84
N ALA A 711 2.60 34.62 -19.56
CA ALA A 711 1.88 33.35 -19.46
C ALA A 711 0.95 33.30 -18.24
N LEU A 712 1.32 33.89 -17.09
CA LEU A 712 0.45 34.02 -15.91
C LEU A 712 -0.82 34.81 -16.23
N VAL A 713 -0.72 35.91 -16.97
CA VAL A 713 -1.90 36.66 -17.44
C VAL A 713 -2.83 35.77 -18.27
N GLY A 714 -2.27 34.90 -19.12
CA GLY A 714 -3.04 33.90 -19.85
C GLY A 714 -3.72 32.88 -18.94
N LEU A 715 -3.00 32.37 -17.93
CA LEU A 715 -3.55 31.45 -16.94
C LEU A 715 -4.73 32.06 -16.19
N HIS A 716 -4.61 33.29 -15.69
CA HIS A 716 -5.69 33.97 -15.00
C HIS A 716 -6.92 34.14 -15.90
N ARG A 717 -6.72 34.52 -17.17
CA ARG A 717 -7.81 34.63 -18.14
C ARG A 717 -8.50 33.28 -18.36
N LEU A 718 -7.72 32.21 -18.55
CA LEU A 718 -8.22 30.85 -18.74
C LEU A 718 -9.02 30.35 -17.52
N LEU A 719 -8.50 30.58 -16.30
CA LEU A 719 -9.17 30.22 -15.05
C LEU A 719 -10.49 30.98 -14.86
N ALA A 720 -10.51 32.28 -15.13
CA ALA A 720 -11.71 33.11 -15.01
C ALA A 720 -12.78 32.74 -16.04
N GLN A 721 -12.39 32.40 -17.27
CA GLN A 721 -13.32 32.01 -18.33
C GLN A 721 -13.82 30.57 -18.21
N GLY A 722 -13.06 29.69 -17.54
CA GLY A 722 -13.34 28.26 -17.47
C GLY A 722 -13.14 27.51 -18.79
N ARG A 723 -12.64 28.18 -19.82
CA ARG A 723 -12.38 27.64 -21.17
C ARG A 723 -11.35 28.50 -21.89
N PHE A 724 -10.69 27.93 -22.89
CA PHE A 724 -9.82 28.68 -23.80
C PHE A 724 -10.59 29.72 -24.59
N THR A 725 -9.92 30.83 -24.91
CA THR A 725 -10.45 31.89 -25.76
C THR A 725 -10.94 31.30 -27.08
N MET A 726 -12.15 31.68 -27.50
CA MET A 726 -12.72 31.24 -28.77
C MET A 726 -12.07 32.01 -29.91
N CYS A 727 -11.60 31.29 -30.93
CA CYS A 727 -11.03 31.87 -32.14
C CYS A 727 -11.58 31.13 -33.37
N ASP A 728 -12.07 31.90 -34.35
CA ASP A 728 -12.63 31.34 -35.58
C ASP A 728 -11.55 30.64 -36.41
N GLU A 729 -10.37 31.23 -36.54
CA GLU A 729 -9.24 30.61 -37.26
C GLU A 729 -8.87 29.22 -36.71
N THR A 730 -8.73 29.11 -35.37
CA THR A 730 -8.45 27.84 -34.71
C THR A 730 -9.59 26.83 -34.88
N ARG A 731 -10.84 27.31 -34.89
CA ARG A 731 -12.03 26.48 -35.13
C ARG A 731 -12.04 25.94 -36.56
N ASP A 732 -11.73 26.79 -37.53
CA ASP A 732 -11.71 26.46 -38.96
C ASP A 732 -10.62 25.43 -39.25
N ILE A 733 -9.40 25.61 -38.70
CA ILE A 733 -8.32 24.62 -38.79
C ILE A 733 -8.75 23.26 -38.22
N LEU A 734 -9.47 23.26 -37.10
CA LEU A 734 -9.96 22.02 -36.49
C LEU A 734 -11.08 21.37 -37.32
N MET A 735 -11.95 22.16 -37.94
CA MET A 735 -12.99 21.68 -38.87
C MET A 735 -12.36 21.07 -40.12
N ASP A 736 -11.37 21.73 -40.71
CA ASP A 736 -10.60 21.22 -41.84
C ASP A 736 -9.87 19.93 -41.46
N TYR A 737 -9.33 19.86 -40.25
CA TYR A 737 -8.72 18.64 -39.77
C TYR A 737 -9.71 17.47 -39.67
N ARG A 738 -10.92 17.72 -39.14
CA ARG A 738 -11.99 16.71 -39.10
C ARG A 738 -12.37 16.23 -40.50
N ARG A 739 -12.48 17.15 -41.47
CA ARG A 739 -12.80 16.86 -42.87
C ARG A 739 -11.69 16.05 -43.55
N PHE A 740 -10.43 16.41 -43.31
CA PHE A 740 -9.28 15.68 -43.83
C PHE A 740 -9.21 14.24 -43.29
N ASN A 741 -9.54 14.04 -42.01
CA ASN A 741 -9.51 12.73 -41.39
C ASN A 741 -10.74 11.87 -41.76
N ASN A 742 -11.90 12.51 -41.98
CA ASN A 742 -13.10 11.86 -42.49
C ASN A 742 -13.68 12.63 -43.71
N PRO A 743 -13.20 12.31 -44.93
CA PRO A 743 -13.68 12.96 -46.16
C PRO A 743 -15.18 12.78 -46.44
N VAL A 744 -15.80 11.72 -45.89
CA VAL A 744 -17.24 11.47 -46.04
C VAL A 744 -18.06 12.49 -45.24
N LEU A 745 -17.56 12.93 -44.08
CA LEU A 745 -18.19 14.01 -43.32
C LEU A 745 -18.22 15.32 -44.10
N GLY A 746 -17.10 15.70 -44.72
CA GLY A 746 -17.04 16.90 -45.57
C GLY A 746 -17.99 16.79 -46.76
N PHE A 747 -18.03 15.63 -47.43
CA PHE A 747 -18.97 15.37 -48.51
C PHE A 747 -20.44 15.55 -48.08
N VAL A 748 -20.83 15.00 -46.92
CA VAL A 748 -22.21 15.14 -46.43
C VAL A 748 -22.55 16.59 -46.10
N GLN A 749 -21.59 17.36 -45.55
CA GLN A 749 -21.81 18.77 -45.22
C GLN A 749 -21.93 19.66 -46.46
N ASP A 750 -21.09 19.42 -47.47
CA ASP A 750 -20.94 20.35 -48.61
C ASP A 750 -21.85 19.97 -49.80
N ARG A 751 -22.09 18.67 -50.02
CA ARG A 751 -22.79 18.14 -51.20
C ARG A 751 -24.14 17.50 -50.89
N CYS A 752 -24.53 17.36 -49.63
CA CYS A 752 -25.79 16.72 -49.26
C CYS A 752 -26.68 17.62 -48.38
N THR A 753 -27.99 17.38 -48.44
CA THR A 753 -28.99 17.91 -47.51
C THR A 753 -29.70 16.73 -46.83
N ILE A 754 -29.81 16.79 -45.50
CA ILE A 754 -30.49 15.75 -44.71
C ILE A 754 -31.97 16.14 -44.54
N THR A 755 -32.83 15.52 -45.34
CA THR A 755 -34.27 15.85 -45.41
C THR A 755 -35.10 14.59 -45.21
N ASP A 756 -36.07 14.63 -44.30
CA ASP A 756 -36.92 13.48 -43.97
C ASP A 756 -37.72 13.00 -45.19
N ASN A 757 -37.98 11.69 -45.26
CA ASN A 757 -38.76 11.01 -46.32
C ASN A 757 -38.17 11.09 -47.73
N THR A 758 -36.88 11.39 -47.86
CA THR A 758 -36.16 11.33 -49.16
C THR A 758 -35.40 10.01 -49.32
N ARG A 759 -35.12 9.62 -50.57
CA ARG A 759 -34.32 8.42 -50.89
C ARG A 759 -33.39 8.71 -52.06
N THR A 760 -32.11 8.44 -51.87
CA THR A 760 -31.09 8.59 -52.93
C THR A 760 -30.36 7.28 -53.15
N ASP A 761 -30.08 6.92 -54.41
CA ASP A 761 -29.30 5.71 -54.70
C ASP A 761 -27.87 5.89 -54.18
N ILE A 762 -27.37 4.89 -53.44
CA ILE A 762 -26.00 4.92 -52.93
C ILE A 762 -24.97 5.01 -54.07
N LYS A 763 -25.32 4.52 -55.27
CA LYS A 763 -24.47 4.61 -56.46
C LYS A 763 -24.22 6.06 -56.82
N ASP A 764 -25.24 6.90 -56.75
CA ASP A 764 -25.17 8.31 -57.11
C ASP A 764 -24.40 9.09 -56.02
N LEU A 765 -24.71 8.83 -54.75
CA LEU A 765 -23.95 9.40 -53.62
C LEU A 765 -22.47 9.01 -53.66
N TYR A 766 -22.15 7.74 -53.97
CA TYR A 766 -20.77 7.29 -54.04
C TYR A 766 -20.04 7.84 -55.26
N ALA A 767 -20.71 7.99 -56.40
CA ALA A 767 -20.14 8.62 -57.59
C ALA A 767 -19.81 10.09 -57.32
N ASP A 768 -20.74 10.83 -56.70
CA ASP A 768 -20.51 12.23 -56.33
C ASP A 768 -19.44 12.37 -55.23
N PHE A 769 -19.40 11.48 -54.25
CA PHE A 769 -18.33 11.42 -53.26
C PHE A 769 -16.95 11.23 -53.91
N LYS A 770 -16.80 10.34 -54.90
CA LYS A 770 -15.51 10.18 -55.59
C LYS A 770 -15.10 11.46 -56.33
N ARG A 771 -16.06 12.14 -56.93
CA ARG A 771 -15.85 13.43 -57.61
C ARG A 771 -15.41 14.48 -56.58
N TYR A 772 -16.18 14.68 -55.52
CA TYR A 772 -15.84 15.55 -54.40
C TYR A 772 -14.46 15.26 -53.81
N ALA A 773 -14.14 13.98 -53.56
CA ALA A 773 -12.84 13.57 -53.03
C ALA A 773 -11.71 13.89 -54.01
N SER A 774 -11.92 13.72 -55.32
CA SER A 774 -10.93 14.09 -56.33
C SER A 774 -10.76 15.61 -56.46
N GLU A 775 -11.85 16.37 -56.45
CA GLU A 775 -11.87 17.84 -56.52
C GLU A 775 -11.11 18.48 -55.36
N ASN A 776 -11.21 17.87 -54.17
CA ASN A 776 -10.61 18.39 -52.94
C ASN A 776 -9.30 17.67 -52.54
N GLY A 777 -8.75 16.81 -53.41
CA GLY A 777 -7.48 16.12 -53.16
C GLY A 777 -7.51 15.06 -52.02
N PHE A 778 -8.70 14.59 -51.63
CA PHE A 778 -8.87 13.53 -50.63
C PHE A 778 -8.66 12.13 -51.22
N LYS A 779 -8.19 11.19 -50.40
CA LYS A 779 -8.10 9.78 -50.78
C LYS A 779 -9.50 9.19 -50.91
N GLN A 780 -9.81 8.63 -52.08
CA GLN A 780 -11.09 7.95 -52.31
C GLN A 780 -11.20 6.69 -51.44
N LEU A 781 -12.33 6.57 -50.73
CA LEU A 781 -12.70 5.33 -50.05
C LEU A 781 -13.29 4.33 -51.05
N ASN A 782 -13.18 3.05 -50.76
CA ASN A 782 -13.96 2.04 -51.47
C ASN A 782 -15.45 2.16 -51.07
N ARG A 783 -16.34 1.51 -51.83
CA ARG A 783 -17.78 1.65 -51.67
C ARG A 783 -18.27 1.19 -50.30
N GLU A 784 -17.71 0.11 -49.76
CA GLU A 784 -18.10 -0.44 -48.45
C GLU A 784 -17.71 0.50 -47.30
N ASN A 785 -16.48 1.01 -47.29
CA ASN A 785 -16.02 1.98 -46.29
C ASN A 785 -16.80 3.29 -46.39
N PHE A 786 -17.11 3.76 -47.61
CA PHE A 786 -17.97 4.93 -47.81
C PHE A 786 -19.36 4.71 -47.20
N MET A 787 -20.02 3.57 -47.47
CA MET A 787 -21.33 3.26 -46.89
C MET A 787 -21.29 3.26 -45.36
N ARG A 788 -20.28 2.63 -44.76
CA ARG A 788 -20.13 2.56 -43.30
C ARG A 788 -19.95 3.93 -42.65
N GLU A 789 -19.15 4.80 -43.28
CA GLU A 789 -18.91 6.15 -42.77
C GLU A 789 -20.10 7.10 -43.02
N LEU A 790 -20.86 6.89 -44.10
CA LEU A 790 -21.96 7.77 -44.52
C LEU A 790 -23.05 7.92 -43.44
N GLU A 791 -23.49 6.81 -42.84
CA GLU A 791 -24.51 6.84 -41.78
C GLU A 791 -24.00 7.59 -40.53
N THR A 792 -22.73 7.39 -40.18
CA THR A 792 -22.09 8.06 -39.03
C THR A 792 -21.88 9.55 -39.30
N ALA A 793 -21.48 9.92 -40.52
CA ALA A 793 -21.31 11.29 -40.96
C ALA A 793 -22.64 12.05 -40.98
N ALA A 794 -23.71 11.43 -41.49
CA ALA A 794 -25.03 12.04 -41.54
C ALA A 794 -25.60 12.29 -40.13
N ARG A 795 -25.45 11.33 -39.21
CA ARG A 795 -25.89 11.51 -37.81
C ARG A 795 -25.19 12.69 -37.12
N LYS A 796 -23.94 13.00 -37.48
CA LYS A 796 -23.20 14.15 -36.94
C LYS A 796 -23.68 15.49 -37.48
N VAL A 797 -24.31 15.51 -38.65
CA VAL A 797 -24.88 16.72 -39.25
C VAL A 797 -26.30 16.96 -38.74
N ARG A 798 -27.07 15.89 -38.50
CA ARG A 798 -28.41 15.97 -37.91
C ARG A 798 -28.70 14.72 -37.04
N GLU A 799 -28.74 14.90 -35.72
CA GLU A 799 -28.85 13.80 -34.73
C GLU A 799 -30.21 13.08 -34.76
N ASP A 800 -31.30 13.80 -35.08
CA ASP A 800 -32.68 13.30 -35.13
C ASP A 800 -33.01 12.56 -36.44
N ALA A 801 -32.20 12.74 -37.49
CA ALA A 801 -32.41 12.12 -38.78
C ALA A 801 -31.75 10.72 -38.86
N ALA A 802 -32.58 9.67 -38.90
CA ALA A 802 -32.11 8.30 -39.10
C ALA A 802 -31.76 8.05 -40.57
N VAL A 803 -30.56 8.46 -41.00
CA VAL A 803 -30.02 8.06 -42.31
C VAL A 803 -29.65 6.58 -42.26
N ARG A 804 -30.29 5.79 -43.13
CA ARG A 804 -30.13 4.33 -43.17
C ARG A 804 -30.00 3.83 -44.59
N VAL A 805 -29.10 2.87 -44.80
CA VAL A 805 -29.01 2.14 -46.06
C VAL A 805 -30.05 1.02 -46.07
N THR A 806 -30.98 1.08 -47.01
CA THR A 806 -32.02 0.08 -47.24
C THR A 806 -31.87 -0.58 -48.60
N ARG A 807 -32.43 -1.78 -48.76
CA ARG A 807 -32.42 -2.51 -50.03
C ARG A 807 -33.82 -2.98 -50.42
N PRO A 808 -34.74 -2.05 -50.74
CA PRO A 808 -36.12 -2.40 -51.08
C PRO A 808 -36.19 -3.12 -52.43
N ARG A 809 -37.26 -3.92 -52.62
CA ARG A 809 -37.55 -4.57 -53.90
C ARG A 809 -38.31 -3.60 -54.79
N ALA A 810 -37.72 -3.20 -55.91
CA ALA A 810 -38.34 -2.34 -56.91
C ALA A 810 -39.38 -3.12 -57.75
N ALA A 811 -40.32 -2.40 -58.36
CA ALA A 811 -41.40 -2.99 -59.17
C ALA A 811 -40.89 -3.82 -60.37
N ASN A 812 -39.70 -3.51 -60.87
CA ASN A 812 -39.01 -4.25 -61.95
C ASN A 812 -38.19 -5.46 -61.44
N GLY A 813 -38.31 -5.83 -60.17
CA GLY A 813 -37.55 -6.92 -59.54
C GLY A 813 -36.13 -6.56 -59.09
N ALA A 814 -35.64 -5.36 -59.41
CA ALA A 814 -34.32 -4.89 -58.96
C ALA A 814 -34.30 -4.63 -57.45
N ARG A 815 -33.10 -4.66 -56.85
CA ARG A 815 -32.87 -4.39 -55.43
C ARG A 815 -31.79 -3.31 -55.25
N PRO A 816 -32.10 -2.04 -55.57
CA PRO A 816 -31.15 -0.94 -55.41
C PRO A 816 -30.80 -0.73 -53.94
N TYR A 817 -29.62 -0.21 -53.69
CA TYR A 817 -29.23 0.25 -52.35
C TYR A 817 -29.62 1.72 -52.25
N LEU A 818 -30.64 2.01 -51.45
CA LEU A 818 -31.14 3.37 -51.24
C LEU A 818 -30.71 3.86 -49.87
N VAL A 819 -30.31 5.11 -49.79
CA VAL A 819 -30.05 5.80 -48.52
C VAL A 819 -31.24 6.70 -48.23
N GLU A 820 -31.88 6.48 -47.08
CA GLU A 820 -33.03 7.27 -46.65
C GLU A 820 -32.59 8.57 -45.98
N ASN A 821 -33.43 9.59 -46.09
CA ASN A 821 -33.31 10.90 -45.44
C ASN A 821 -32.09 11.74 -45.84
N ILE A 822 -31.53 11.50 -47.03
CA ILE A 822 -30.41 12.26 -47.58
C ILE A 822 -30.59 12.48 -49.08
N THR A 823 -30.31 13.69 -49.55
CA THR A 823 -30.32 14.06 -50.98
C THR A 823 -29.04 14.78 -51.35
N LEU A 824 -28.60 14.62 -52.60
CA LEU A 824 -27.54 15.45 -53.17
C LEU A 824 -28.06 16.87 -53.39
N ASN A 825 -27.23 17.85 -53.06
CA ASN A 825 -27.49 19.25 -53.34
C ASN A 825 -27.52 19.44 -54.86
N PRO A 826 -28.45 20.26 -55.39
CA PRO A 826 -28.47 20.58 -56.82
C PRO A 826 -27.11 21.18 -57.20
N VAL A 827 -26.52 20.69 -58.27
CA VAL A 827 -25.26 21.23 -58.80
C VAL A 827 -25.55 22.65 -59.29
N VAL A 828 -25.11 23.66 -58.53
CA VAL A 828 -25.06 25.03 -59.04
C VAL A 828 -23.91 25.04 -60.05
N ILE A 829 -24.26 25.04 -61.33
CA ILE A 829 -23.31 25.29 -62.41
C ILE A 829 -23.20 26.82 -62.46
N GLU A 830 -22.15 27.38 -61.84
CA GLU A 830 -21.71 28.75 -62.13
C GLU A 830 -20.90 28.79 -63.43
#